data_AF-A0A0P9DAF6-F1
#
_entry.id   AF-A0A0P9DAF6-F1
#
_cell.length_a   1.000
_cell.length_b   1.000
_cell.length_c   1.000
_cell.angle_alpha   90.00
_cell.angle_beta   90.00
_cell.angle_gamma   90.00
#
_symmetry.space_group_name_H-M   'P 1'
#
loop_
_entity.id
_entity.type
_entity.pdbx_description
1 polymer ?
#
loop_
_entity_poly.entity_id
_entity_poly.type
_entity_poly.pdbx_seq_one_letter_code
_entity_poly.pdbx_strand_id
1 'polypeptide(L)'
;AIAIDPGNPQVIYAGTGDADAGDQFSSGVMKTTDGGATWVQLGANVFTPFAAGTPAEIDQSISAIVIDPRNTSTVAAGTRYGFYLSRDGGSSWARYSIHDQPGQSQRVSALLIDSSSNPSTIYAAVGFPYASQREGDIGGGNGVYKASIPASGAPSFALLNSGWPDGTGGGSANNVGRIRLARSAQNPQIIYAQVGDYFSFNALGTWVTTNGGASWAQLAGSQDSAYHDCFNMATSEGQDWYDLAFGVDASNDHVLYVGRTSMYKLQVNSAYTGITSITNLANVYSQTCGGYGAIHPDQHALAMLGGGQFLVGNDGGVYLGNGAVGGFTQLNRGLNISQFYAGQIGANFATSSTQFAFGGMQDNGSASWDAANSTAQWQARGNGGDGFFTAFDPLSSTKTQGRWYTEYTYGALSCSSTGAQGPFFSTCTGGWYSSFGFQIDRSDWSTPFVLDQLHCSNTTCNNIILGTNRLWASGSGGISRASWVPVSPDLTKGDVFNDNASNTIIDVRFAPSSPTSAAVGTDDGNVQWSNNIFGGANCTAAALDTASFSCTPVMGAAWVNLAKGNTVLPNRAIQGVGFDPSDDRVVYAAVGGFNANTPSTPGHLFRASCSANCASANSWAWADKTANLPDVPADSVIANPNNRKQVFVGTHFGFYYTNDIDAQPVVWQRYQNNLPNTVIKYLTIDRGATTLAAFTYGRSVYTIKLPGAGGFGAALPAPNSLAAQAVSAHQIDLQWSDQSDNETGFLIERCAGAGCNDFAQVGATAANIASFSDADLTAGTSYSYRVRATNGSSASVYSEVASATTSIFIAYIPLATTP
;
A
#
# COMPACT_ATOMS: atom_id res chain seq x y z
N ALA A 1 -6.73 15.47 -2.88
CA ALA A 1 -7.64 16.54 -3.37
C ALA A 1 -7.92 16.39 -4.88
N ILE A 2 -9.04 16.89 -5.42
CA ILE A 2 -9.34 16.87 -6.87
C ILE A 2 -10.05 18.15 -7.35
N ALA A 3 -9.73 18.64 -8.55
CA ALA A 3 -10.43 19.72 -9.23
C ALA A 3 -10.60 19.43 -10.72
N ILE A 4 -11.79 19.69 -11.25
CA ILE A 4 -12.13 19.54 -12.66
C ILE A 4 -12.28 20.94 -13.26
N ASP A 5 -11.69 21.17 -14.43
CA ASP A 5 -11.82 22.45 -15.13
C ASP A 5 -13.30 22.68 -15.52
N PRO A 6 -13.91 23.81 -15.11
CA PRO A 6 -15.33 24.07 -15.35
C PRO A 6 -15.68 24.31 -16.82
N GLY A 7 -14.71 24.69 -17.65
CA GLY A 7 -14.87 24.89 -19.09
C GLY A 7 -14.46 23.67 -19.93
N ASN A 8 -13.71 22.73 -19.35
CA ASN A 8 -13.28 21.51 -20.03
C ASN A 8 -13.13 20.31 -19.06
N PRO A 9 -14.14 19.44 -18.94
CA PRO A 9 -14.09 18.32 -18.00
C PRO A 9 -13.03 17.26 -18.32
N GLN A 10 -12.35 17.34 -19.46
CA GLN A 10 -11.18 16.50 -19.77
C GLN A 10 -9.93 16.93 -19.01
N VAL A 11 -9.90 18.17 -18.49
CA VAL A 11 -8.78 18.69 -17.69
C VAL A 11 -9.09 18.52 -16.20
N ILE A 12 -8.30 17.69 -15.53
CA ILE A 12 -8.49 17.35 -14.11
C ILE A 12 -7.13 17.44 -13.42
N TYR A 13 -7.12 18.01 -12.22
CA TYR A 13 -5.96 18.04 -11.32
C TYR A 13 -6.27 17.23 -10.07
N ALA A 14 -5.32 16.41 -9.63
CA ALA A 14 -5.39 15.63 -8.40
C ALA A 14 -4.15 15.91 -7.55
N GLY A 15 -4.37 16.45 -6.35
CA GLY A 15 -3.32 16.60 -5.34
C GLY A 15 -3.09 15.27 -4.62
N THR A 16 -1.82 14.93 -4.41
CA THR A 16 -1.39 13.66 -3.78
C THR A 16 -0.81 13.88 -2.37
N GLY A 17 -0.59 12.76 -1.67
CA GLY A 17 -0.15 12.73 -0.27
C GLY A 17 -1.31 12.67 0.71
N ASP A 18 -1.02 12.25 1.93
CA ASP A 18 -1.95 12.27 3.05
C ASP A 18 -1.77 13.58 3.82
N ALA A 19 -2.69 14.51 3.57
CA ALA A 19 -2.64 15.85 4.12
C ALA A 19 -3.32 15.98 5.47
N ASP A 20 -3.73 14.88 6.12
CA ASP A 20 -4.41 14.87 7.43
C ASP A 20 -3.58 14.14 8.50
N ALA A 21 -3.07 12.93 8.24
CA ALA A 21 -2.23 12.18 9.19
C ALA A 21 -0.71 12.19 8.84
N GLY A 22 -0.37 12.31 7.56
CA GLY A 22 1.01 12.34 7.08
C GLY A 22 1.58 10.96 6.75
N ASP A 23 0.73 9.95 6.55
CA ASP A 23 1.13 8.55 6.34
C ASP A 23 1.70 8.28 4.93
N GLN A 24 1.47 9.20 3.99
CA GLN A 24 1.95 9.08 2.63
C GLN A 24 2.45 10.43 2.09
N PHE A 25 3.65 10.43 1.50
CA PHE A 25 4.20 11.64 0.89
C PHE A 25 3.46 12.03 -0.38
N SER A 26 3.42 13.33 -0.64
CA SER A 26 2.98 13.84 -1.93
C SER A 26 4.01 13.52 -3.01
N SER A 27 3.49 13.05 -4.15
CA SER A 27 4.20 13.03 -5.43
C SER A 27 3.97 14.34 -6.21
N GLY A 28 3.29 15.33 -5.65
CA GLY A 28 2.88 16.56 -6.32
C GLY A 28 1.46 16.51 -6.88
N VAL A 29 1.21 17.32 -7.90
CA VAL A 29 -0.10 17.45 -8.55
C VAL A 29 -0.11 16.60 -9.81
N MET A 30 -1.02 15.65 -9.91
CA MET A 30 -1.26 14.91 -11.14
C MET A 30 -2.25 15.71 -12.00
N LYS A 31 -1.95 15.88 -13.29
CA LYS A 31 -2.84 16.53 -14.26
C LYS A 31 -3.14 15.60 -15.43
N THR A 32 -4.39 15.51 -15.81
CA THR A 32 -4.83 14.90 -17.07
C THR A 32 -5.46 15.97 -17.96
N THR A 33 -5.41 15.75 -19.27
CA THR A 33 -6.11 16.55 -20.28
C THR A 33 -6.99 15.68 -21.20
N ASP A 34 -7.16 14.40 -20.84
CA ASP A 34 -7.88 13.37 -21.59
C ASP A 34 -8.89 12.61 -20.71
N GLY A 35 -9.39 13.27 -19.66
CA GLY A 35 -10.43 12.71 -18.79
C GLY A 35 -9.92 11.60 -17.86
N GLY A 36 -8.60 11.54 -17.65
CA GLY A 36 -7.96 10.60 -16.71
C GLY A 36 -7.36 9.36 -17.36
N ALA A 37 -7.32 9.28 -18.70
CA ALA A 37 -6.67 8.17 -19.40
C ALA A 37 -5.15 8.21 -19.24
N THR A 38 -4.55 9.41 -19.26
CA THR A 38 -3.14 9.63 -18.96
C THR A 38 -2.96 10.79 -17.98
N TRP A 39 -1.90 10.72 -17.17
CA TRP A 39 -1.59 11.71 -16.14
C TRP A 39 -0.14 12.17 -16.24
N VAL A 40 0.08 13.47 -16.10
CA VAL A 40 1.39 14.12 -15.99
C VAL A 40 1.57 14.60 -14.56
N GLN A 41 2.74 14.31 -13.99
CA GLN A 41 3.12 14.80 -12.67
C GLN A 41 3.65 16.25 -12.75
N LEU A 42 3.10 17.14 -11.94
CA LEU A 42 3.44 18.55 -11.84
C LEU A 42 3.88 18.92 -10.42
N GLY A 43 4.73 19.95 -10.31
CA GLY A 43 5.16 20.48 -9.01
C GLY A 43 5.96 19.49 -8.14
N ALA A 44 6.59 18.47 -8.74
CA ALA A 44 7.38 17.49 -8.00
C ALA A 44 8.53 18.16 -7.22
N ASN A 45 9.16 19.18 -7.81
CA ASN A 45 10.21 19.99 -7.19
C ASN A 45 9.71 20.93 -6.08
N VAL A 46 8.40 20.96 -5.82
CA VAL A 46 7.76 21.79 -4.79
C VAL A 46 7.17 20.90 -3.70
N PHE A 47 6.40 19.89 -4.08
CA PHE A 47 5.53 19.15 -3.19
C PHE A 47 6.07 17.76 -2.76
N THR A 48 7.19 17.30 -3.29
CA THR A 48 7.79 16.01 -2.86
C THR A 48 8.73 16.20 -1.68
N PRO A 49 9.00 15.14 -0.88
CA PRO A 49 9.93 15.23 0.27
C PRO A 49 11.36 15.62 -0.13
N PHE A 50 11.71 15.54 -1.42
CA PHE A 50 13.03 15.90 -1.94
C PHE A 50 13.12 17.33 -2.51
N ALA A 51 12.04 18.12 -2.40
CA ALA A 51 12.03 19.50 -2.88
C ALA A 51 13.02 20.37 -2.08
N ALA A 52 13.81 21.20 -2.78
CA ALA A 52 14.80 22.04 -2.13
C ALA A 52 14.13 23.16 -1.30
N GLY A 53 14.58 23.36 -0.05
CA GLY A 53 14.09 24.45 0.80
C GLY A 53 12.77 24.15 1.54
N THR A 54 12.32 22.90 1.54
CA THR A 54 11.26 22.47 2.45
C THR A 54 11.78 22.49 3.91
N PRO A 55 10.93 22.85 4.89
CA PRO A 55 11.28 22.69 6.30
C PRO A 55 11.71 21.24 6.58
N ALA A 56 12.46 21.00 7.67
CA ALA A 56 12.94 19.67 8.08
C ALA A 56 11.82 18.63 8.33
N GLU A 57 10.58 19.03 8.15
CA GLU A 57 9.39 18.20 8.11
C GLU A 57 8.93 18.04 6.64
N ILE A 58 9.23 16.86 6.14
CA ILE A 58 9.03 16.21 4.84
C ILE A 58 7.64 16.24 4.19
N ASP A 59 6.61 16.89 4.76
CA ASP A 59 5.22 16.66 4.35
C ASP A 59 4.53 17.88 3.69
N GLN A 60 4.63 17.98 2.35
CA GLN A 60 3.85 18.94 1.55
C GLN A 60 2.59 18.34 0.91
N SER A 61 1.91 17.45 1.63
CA SER A 61 0.67 16.84 1.15
C SER A 61 -0.41 17.86 0.77
N ILE A 62 -1.10 17.59 -0.34
CA ILE A 62 -2.02 18.53 -0.97
C ILE A 62 -3.46 18.21 -0.51
N SER A 63 -3.94 18.99 0.44
CA SER A 63 -5.26 18.86 1.08
C SER A 63 -6.40 19.42 0.24
N ALA A 64 -6.16 20.48 -0.53
CA ALA A 64 -7.17 21.14 -1.34
C ALA A 64 -6.58 21.58 -2.69
N ILE A 65 -7.40 21.55 -3.75
CA ILE A 65 -7.03 22.09 -5.05
C ILE A 65 -8.28 22.68 -5.73
N VAL A 66 -8.14 23.87 -6.32
CA VAL A 66 -9.23 24.57 -7.01
C VAL A 66 -8.70 25.29 -8.25
N ILE A 67 -9.53 25.39 -9.28
CA ILE A 67 -9.22 26.07 -10.55
C ILE A 67 -10.06 27.33 -10.63
N ASP A 68 -9.47 28.46 -11.01
CA ASP A 68 -10.23 29.69 -11.22
C ASP A 68 -11.08 29.60 -12.49
N PRO A 69 -12.43 29.65 -12.40
CA PRO A 69 -13.30 29.56 -13.56
C PRO A 69 -13.14 30.72 -14.56
N ARG A 70 -12.59 31.86 -14.12
CA ARG A 70 -12.35 33.01 -15.02
C ARG A 70 -11.01 32.92 -15.76
N ASN A 71 -10.08 32.12 -15.25
CA ASN A 71 -8.79 31.88 -15.86
C ASN A 71 -8.24 30.51 -15.41
N THR A 72 -8.48 29.47 -16.21
CA THR A 72 -8.17 28.08 -15.84
C THR A 72 -6.67 27.76 -15.81
N SER A 73 -5.80 28.69 -16.22
CA SER A 73 -4.35 28.62 -15.96
C SER A 73 -4.00 28.97 -14.51
N THR A 74 -4.89 29.65 -13.79
CA THR A 74 -4.75 29.92 -12.36
C THR A 74 -5.30 28.73 -11.56
N VAL A 75 -4.40 28.05 -10.85
CA VAL A 75 -4.72 26.88 -10.02
C VAL A 75 -4.17 27.14 -8.63
N ALA A 76 -5.01 26.97 -7.60
CA ALA A 76 -4.60 27.12 -6.21
C ALA A 76 -4.58 25.76 -5.51
N ALA A 77 -3.56 25.55 -4.68
CA ALA A 77 -3.39 24.35 -3.88
C ALA A 77 -3.22 24.72 -2.40
N GLY A 78 -3.92 23.99 -1.53
CA GLY A 78 -3.74 24.01 -0.09
C GLY A 78 -2.83 22.88 0.33
N THR A 79 -1.94 23.14 1.28
CA THR A 79 -1.03 22.15 1.86
C THR A 79 -0.95 22.33 3.37
N ARG A 80 -0.22 21.44 4.04
CA ARG A 80 0.18 21.56 5.45
C ARG A 80 0.89 22.88 5.78
N TYR A 81 1.75 23.35 4.88
CA TYR A 81 2.61 24.52 5.14
C TYR A 81 2.12 25.79 4.44
N GLY A 82 0.92 25.77 3.87
CA GLY A 82 0.28 26.97 3.36
C GLY A 82 -0.31 26.85 1.98
N PHE A 83 -0.50 28.02 1.40
CA PHE A 83 -1.22 28.23 0.16
C PHE A 83 -0.25 28.37 -1.01
N TYR A 84 -0.52 27.66 -2.09
CA TYR A 84 0.24 27.72 -3.32
C TYR A 84 -0.63 28.17 -4.47
N LEU A 85 -0.06 28.99 -5.36
CA LEU A 85 -0.73 29.47 -6.55
C LEU A 85 0.15 29.24 -7.78
N SER A 86 -0.43 28.56 -8.76
CA SER A 86 0.08 28.47 -10.12
C SER A 86 -0.65 29.48 -11.00
N ARG A 87 0.06 30.07 -11.96
CA ARG A 87 -0.51 30.95 -13.00
C ARG A 87 -0.38 30.38 -14.42
N ASP A 88 0.23 29.21 -14.55
CA ASP A 88 0.62 28.58 -15.82
C ASP A 88 0.11 27.14 -15.93
N GLY A 89 -1.03 26.85 -15.30
CA GLY A 89 -1.69 25.54 -15.37
C GLY A 89 -0.94 24.42 -14.64
N GLY A 90 -0.17 24.77 -13.61
CA GLY A 90 0.51 23.88 -12.67
C GLY A 90 1.99 23.66 -12.95
N SER A 91 2.57 24.35 -13.95
CA SER A 91 3.96 24.18 -14.36
C SER A 91 4.92 24.80 -13.33
N SER A 92 4.52 25.90 -12.70
CA SER A 92 5.23 26.53 -11.59
C SER A 92 4.29 26.94 -10.46
N TRP A 93 4.80 26.99 -9.23
CA TRP A 93 4.02 27.27 -8.04
C TRP A 93 4.75 28.29 -7.15
N ALA A 94 4.00 29.28 -6.66
CA ALA A 94 4.47 30.23 -5.66
C ALA A 94 3.73 30.00 -4.33
N ARG A 95 4.48 29.94 -3.23
CA ARG A 95 3.94 29.82 -1.86
C ARG A 95 3.60 31.21 -1.31
N TYR A 96 2.46 31.32 -0.63
CA TYR A 96 2.05 32.50 0.13
C TYR A 96 1.48 32.09 1.50
N SER A 97 1.59 33.00 2.47
CA SER A 97 0.94 32.86 3.78
C SER A 97 -0.51 33.33 3.70
N ILE A 98 -1.39 32.69 4.47
CA ILE A 98 -2.79 33.13 4.65
C ILE A 98 -2.90 34.10 5.83
N HIS A 99 -2.08 33.91 6.87
CA HIS A 99 -2.00 34.79 8.03
C HIS A 99 -0.55 34.93 8.52
N ASP A 100 -0.31 35.91 9.39
CA ASP A 100 1.04 36.21 9.91
C ASP A 100 1.22 35.82 11.39
N GLN A 101 0.32 34.98 11.95
CA GLN A 101 0.42 34.49 13.33
C GLN A 101 1.69 33.65 13.55
N PRO A 102 2.65 34.10 14.38
CA PRO A 102 3.91 33.38 14.58
C PRO A 102 3.72 32.02 15.26
N GLY A 103 4.39 30.99 14.75
CA GLY A 103 4.35 29.64 15.33
C GLY A 103 3.01 28.90 15.14
N GLN A 104 2.05 29.49 14.43
CA GLN A 104 0.78 28.84 14.10
C GLN A 104 0.86 28.21 12.71
N SER A 105 0.20 27.06 12.53
CA SER A 105 0.15 26.33 11.27
C SER A 105 -0.57 27.11 10.17
N GLN A 106 -0.16 26.88 8.92
CA GLN A 106 -0.81 27.40 7.71
C GLN A 106 -1.62 26.31 7.00
N ARG A 107 -1.98 25.22 7.70
CA ARG A 107 -2.59 24.04 7.10
C ARG A 107 -3.95 24.37 6.51
N VAL A 108 -3.99 24.38 5.18
CA VAL A 108 -5.18 24.77 4.42
C VAL A 108 -6.11 23.57 4.34
N SER A 109 -7.20 23.54 5.10
CA SER A 109 -8.12 22.40 5.13
C SER A 109 -9.21 22.46 4.06
N ALA A 110 -9.47 23.64 3.49
CA ALA A 110 -10.40 23.81 2.37
C ALA A 110 -10.11 25.07 1.55
N LEU A 111 -10.43 25.01 0.25
CA LEU A 111 -10.40 26.16 -0.67
C LEU A 111 -11.71 26.24 -1.45
N LEU A 112 -12.21 27.44 -1.68
CA LEU A 112 -13.36 27.72 -2.56
C LEU A 112 -13.09 28.95 -3.41
N ILE A 113 -13.47 28.92 -4.69
CA ILE A 113 -13.41 30.10 -5.57
C ILE A 113 -14.83 30.56 -5.93
N ASP A 114 -15.08 31.84 -5.74
CA ASP A 114 -16.24 32.57 -6.25
C ASP A 114 -15.84 33.48 -7.41
N SER A 115 -16.27 33.06 -8.61
CA SER A 115 -16.08 33.76 -9.86
C SER A 115 -17.20 34.75 -10.19
N SER A 116 -18.08 35.10 -9.24
CA SER A 116 -19.07 36.16 -9.43
C SER A 116 -18.41 37.55 -9.54
N SER A 117 -17.29 37.76 -8.85
CA SER A 117 -16.51 39.01 -8.81
C SER A 117 -15.27 38.96 -9.72
N ASN A 118 -14.88 40.11 -10.31
CA ASN A 118 -13.68 40.23 -11.14
C ASN A 118 -12.71 41.23 -10.49
N PRO A 119 -11.54 40.80 -10.00
CA PRO A 119 -11.02 39.42 -10.00
C PRO A 119 -11.83 38.44 -9.15
N SER A 120 -11.71 37.14 -9.44
CA SER A 120 -12.31 36.06 -8.65
C SER A 120 -11.92 36.17 -7.18
N THR A 121 -12.85 35.81 -6.29
CA THR A 121 -12.62 35.77 -4.85
C THR A 121 -12.28 34.34 -4.44
N ILE A 122 -11.29 34.17 -3.57
CA ILE A 122 -10.94 32.89 -2.95
C ILE A 122 -11.22 32.93 -1.45
N TYR A 123 -11.81 31.86 -0.95
CA TYR A 123 -11.94 31.56 0.48
C TYR A 123 -10.98 30.43 0.81
N ALA A 124 -10.24 30.59 1.90
CA ALA A 124 -9.34 29.59 2.42
C ALA A 124 -9.68 29.33 3.88
N ALA A 125 -9.86 28.06 4.23
CA ALA A 125 -9.95 27.64 5.62
C ALA A 125 -8.57 27.15 6.07
N VAL A 126 -8.11 27.69 7.21
CA VAL A 126 -6.96 27.16 7.94
C VAL A 126 -7.51 26.39 9.13
N GLY A 127 -7.06 25.15 9.28
CA GLY A 127 -7.57 24.23 10.30
C GLY A 127 -6.58 23.11 10.59
N PHE A 128 -6.71 22.53 11.77
CA PHE A 128 -5.64 21.79 12.42
C PHE A 128 -5.97 20.30 12.69
N PRO A 129 -5.02 19.38 12.48
CA PRO A 129 -5.10 17.97 12.92
C PRO A 129 -4.29 17.64 14.17
N TYR A 130 -4.60 16.52 14.83
CA TYR A 130 -3.94 16.05 16.06
C TYR A 130 -2.40 16.05 16.00
N ALA A 131 -1.80 15.66 14.87
CA ALA A 131 -0.34 15.58 14.73
C ALA A 131 0.38 16.91 15.04
N SER A 132 -0.21 18.06 14.68
CA SER A 132 0.41 19.36 14.93
C SER A 132 0.35 19.79 16.41
N GLN A 133 -0.44 19.12 17.28
CA GLN A 133 -0.44 19.40 18.73
C GLN A 133 0.88 18.92 19.33
N ARG A 134 1.44 17.85 18.75
CA ARG A 134 2.75 17.32 19.12
C ARG A 134 3.90 18.24 18.70
N GLU A 135 3.65 19.13 17.74
CA GLU A 135 4.63 20.08 17.18
C GLU A 135 4.57 21.48 17.82
N GLY A 136 3.75 21.66 18.86
CA GLY A 136 3.71 22.89 19.67
C GLY A 136 2.79 24.00 19.14
N ASP A 137 1.99 23.74 18.11
CA ASP A 137 0.92 24.62 17.67
C ASP A 137 -0.31 24.44 18.60
N ILE A 138 -1.03 25.55 18.84
CA ILE A 138 -2.15 25.67 19.78
C ILE A 138 -3.49 25.94 19.08
N GLY A 139 -3.54 25.92 17.74
CA GLY A 139 -4.74 26.14 16.95
C GLY A 139 -5.19 27.60 16.85
N GLY A 140 -4.34 28.56 17.24
CA GLY A 140 -4.67 29.98 17.25
C GLY A 140 -4.76 30.63 15.86
N GLY A 141 -4.16 30.01 14.84
CA GLY A 141 -4.29 30.42 13.43
C GLY A 141 -5.57 29.94 12.74
N ASN A 142 -6.31 29.01 13.34
CA ASN A 142 -7.47 28.37 12.72
C ASN A 142 -8.59 29.39 12.45
N GLY A 143 -9.17 29.33 11.24
CA GLY A 143 -10.21 30.26 10.82
C GLY A 143 -10.45 30.27 9.32
N VAL A 144 -11.40 31.11 8.90
CA VAL A 144 -11.75 31.31 7.49
C VAL A 144 -11.25 32.67 7.02
N TYR A 145 -10.58 32.68 5.87
CA TYR A 145 -9.95 33.84 5.28
C TYR A 145 -10.46 34.07 3.85
N LYS A 146 -10.51 35.33 3.42
CA LYS A 146 -10.98 35.74 2.09
C LYS A 146 -9.98 36.65 1.41
N ALA A 147 -9.74 36.44 0.13
CA ALA A 147 -8.93 37.33 -0.70
C ALA A 147 -9.52 37.46 -2.11
N SER A 148 -9.22 38.56 -2.79
CA SER A 148 -9.31 38.61 -4.25
C SER A 148 -8.05 37.98 -4.86
N ILE A 149 -8.19 37.21 -5.94
CA ILE A 149 -7.06 36.62 -6.66
C ILE A 149 -6.50 37.68 -7.63
N PRO A 150 -5.36 38.34 -7.36
CA PRO A 150 -4.84 39.37 -8.26
C PRO A 150 -4.40 38.77 -9.59
N ALA A 151 -4.07 39.58 -10.60
CA ALA A 151 -3.49 39.07 -11.85
C ALA A 151 -2.05 38.55 -11.67
N SER A 152 -1.31 39.10 -10.70
CA SER A 152 0.07 38.73 -10.36
C SER A 152 0.33 38.93 -8.87
N GLY A 153 1.31 38.21 -8.31
CA GLY A 153 1.69 38.33 -6.90
C GLY A 153 0.74 37.62 -5.92
N ALA A 154 0.91 37.96 -4.64
CA ALA A 154 0.22 37.33 -3.51
C ALA A 154 -1.23 37.84 -3.37
N PRO A 155 -2.22 36.95 -3.13
CA PRO A 155 -3.51 37.36 -2.59
C PRO A 155 -3.35 37.98 -1.19
N SER A 156 -4.09 39.05 -0.90
CA SER A 156 -4.14 39.66 0.43
C SER A 156 -5.32 39.09 1.20
N PHE A 157 -5.07 38.15 2.10
CA PHE A 157 -6.11 37.50 2.90
C PHE A 157 -6.58 38.36 4.07
N ALA A 158 -7.90 38.44 4.23
CA ALA A 158 -8.57 39.03 5.38
C ALA A 158 -9.29 37.94 6.18
N LEU A 159 -9.12 37.96 7.50
CA LEU A 159 -9.81 37.05 8.43
C LEU A 159 -11.31 37.38 8.50
N LEU A 160 -12.16 36.34 8.48
CA LEU A 160 -13.61 36.43 8.61
C LEU A 160 -14.07 35.91 9.98
N ASN A 161 -13.85 36.67 11.05
CA ASN A 161 -14.08 36.21 12.43
C ASN A 161 -15.42 36.65 13.06
N SER A 162 -16.24 37.45 12.38
CA SER A 162 -17.53 37.89 12.91
C SER A 162 -18.50 36.70 13.07
N GLY A 163 -18.90 36.39 14.31
CA GLY A 163 -19.81 35.28 14.63
C GLY A 163 -19.13 33.93 14.89
N TRP A 164 -17.79 33.91 14.90
CA TRP A 164 -16.98 32.77 15.33
C TRP A 164 -16.67 32.86 16.83
N PRO A 165 -16.23 31.75 17.47
CA PRO A 165 -15.73 31.79 18.85
C PRO A 165 -14.63 32.85 19.04
N ASP A 166 -14.59 33.46 20.22
CA ASP A 166 -13.58 34.47 20.55
C ASP A 166 -12.16 33.92 20.36
N GLY A 167 -11.29 34.73 19.74
CA GLY A 167 -9.90 34.36 19.47
C GLY A 167 -9.66 33.58 18.16
N THR A 168 -10.71 33.20 17.41
CA THR A 168 -10.58 32.55 16.09
C THR A 168 -9.70 33.37 15.15
N GLY A 169 -8.65 32.75 14.59
CA GLY A 169 -7.64 33.39 13.71
C GLY A 169 -6.75 34.45 14.38
N GLY A 170 -6.91 34.66 15.70
CA GLY A 170 -6.25 35.71 16.46
C GLY A 170 -4.88 35.34 17.04
N GLY A 171 -4.40 34.11 16.81
CA GLY A 171 -3.14 33.60 17.36
C GLY A 171 -3.24 32.98 18.76
N SER A 172 -4.43 33.04 19.38
CA SER A 172 -4.69 32.46 20.70
C SER A 172 -5.46 31.15 20.59
N ALA A 173 -5.09 30.16 21.40
CA ALA A 173 -5.80 28.89 21.47
C ALA A 173 -7.29 29.08 21.73
N ASN A 174 -8.10 28.36 20.99
CA ASN A 174 -9.55 28.26 21.15
C ASN A 174 -9.98 26.86 20.67
N ASN A 175 -11.28 26.60 20.63
CA ASN A 175 -11.79 25.28 20.28
C ASN A 175 -12.02 25.03 18.78
N VAL A 176 -11.78 26.02 17.90
CA VAL A 176 -11.90 25.84 16.45
C VAL A 176 -10.75 24.97 15.95
N GLY A 177 -11.08 23.77 15.46
CA GLY A 177 -10.14 22.82 14.88
C GLY A 177 -10.15 22.82 13.35
N ARG A 178 -10.27 21.64 12.74
CA ARG A 178 -10.37 21.49 11.28
C ARG A 178 -11.67 22.13 10.75
N ILE A 179 -11.59 22.80 9.60
CA ILE A 179 -12.72 23.47 8.96
C ILE A 179 -12.88 22.97 7.53
N ARG A 180 -14.08 22.51 7.15
CA ARG A 180 -14.45 22.23 5.76
C ARG A 180 -15.50 23.23 5.29
N LEU A 181 -15.31 23.76 4.09
CA LEU A 181 -16.22 24.73 3.49
C LEU A 181 -17.03 24.10 2.36
N ALA A 182 -18.30 24.44 2.28
CA ALA A 182 -19.15 24.11 1.16
C ALA A 182 -20.04 25.31 0.82
N ARG A 183 -20.11 25.65 -0.47
CA ARG A 183 -20.91 26.77 -0.97
C ARG A 183 -22.18 26.24 -1.63
N SER A 184 -23.26 26.96 -1.44
CA SER A 184 -24.48 26.78 -2.22
C SER A 184 -24.24 26.92 -3.73
N ALA A 185 -24.92 26.07 -4.50
CA ALA A 185 -24.99 26.19 -5.96
C ALA A 185 -26.03 27.22 -6.42
N GLN A 186 -27.02 27.55 -5.58
CA GLN A 186 -28.14 28.44 -5.94
C GLN A 186 -27.83 29.90 -5.62
N ASN A 187 -27.10 30.15 -4.54
CA ASN A 187 -26.71 31.45 -4.06
C ASN A 187 -25.26 31.41 -3.52
N PRO A 188 -24.27 31.89 -4.29
CA PRO A 188 -22.87 31.91 -3.89
C PRO A 188 -22.56 32.71 -2.62
N GLN A 189 -23.48 33.56 -2.13
CA GLN A 189 -23.34 34.26 -0.85
C GLN A 189 -23.61 33.34 0.35
N ILE A 190 -24.23 32.18 0.13
CA ILE A 190 -24.47 31.18 1.15
C ILE A 190 -23.30 30.20 1.18
N ILE A 191 -22.52 30.26 2.25
CA ILE A 191 -21.38 29.37 2.51
C ILE A 191 -21.57 28.77 3.89
N TYR A 192 -21.37 27.46 3.96
CA TYR A 192 -21.37 26.73 5.21
C TYR A 192 -19.94 26.32 5.57
N ALA A 193 -19.67 26.24 6.87
CA ALA A 193 -18.44 25.72 7.43
C ALA A 193 -18.76 24.64 8.46
N GLN A 194 -18.37 23.40 8.20
CA GLN A 194 -18.38 22.33 9.20
C GLN A 194 -17.05 22.36 9.96
N VAL A 195 -17.12 22.32 11.28
CA VAL A 195 -15.97 22.59 12.16
C VAL A 195 -15.82 21.46 13.16
N GLY A 196 -14.63 20.85 13.18
CA GLY A 196 -14.19 19.96 14.24
C GLY A 196 -13.67 20.76 15.43
N ASP A 197 -13.83 20.22 16.63
CA ASP A 197 -13.35 20.79 17.89
C ASP A 197 -11.87 20.43 18.08
N TYR A 198 -11.07 21.43 18.39
CA TYR A 198 -9.62 21.31 18.52
C TYR A 198 -9.18 20.37 19.66
N PHE A 199 -9.96 20.29 20.75
CA PHE A 199 -9.56 19.55 21.95
C PHE A 199 -10.19 18.16 22.01
N SER A 200 -11.48 18.08 21.67
CA SER A 200 -12.26 16.85 21.76
C SER A 200 -12.31 16.07 20.45
N PHE A 201 -11.84 16.66 19.34
CA PHE A 201 -11.82 16.03 18.01
C PHE A 201 -13.19 15.63 17.46
N ASN A 202 -14.25 16.15 18.07
CA ASN A 202 -15.64 15.90 17.71
C ASN A 202 -16.23 17.10 16.96
N ALA A 203 -17.47 17.01 16.49
CA ALA A 203 -18.11 18.13 15.82
C ALA A 203 -18.31 19.32 16.79
N LEU A 204 -17.59 20.41 16.55
CA LEU A 204 -17.83 21.68 17.24
C LEU A 204 -19.15 22.29 16.77
N GLY A 205 -19.44 22.16 15.48
CA GLY A 205 -20.73 22.54 14.88
C GLY A 205 -20.63 22.95 13.42
N THR A 206 -21.76 23.41 12.89
CA THR A 206 -21.88 23.95 11.54
C THR A 206 -22.19 25.44 11.60
N TRP A 207 -21.40 26.25 10.91
CA TRP A 207 -21.63 27.68 10.72
C TRP A 207 -22.16 27.97 9.33
N VAL A 208 -22.95 29.03 9.20
CA VAL A 208 -23.43 29.55 7.92
C VAL A 208 -23.22 31.05 7.82
N THR A 209 -22.85 31.50 6.63
CA THR A 209 -22.98 32.89 6.21
C THR A 209 -23.96 32.95 5.05
N THR A 210 -24.78 33.98 4.99
CA THR A 210 -25.68 34.28 3.86
C THR A 210 -25.28 35.56 3.12
N ASN A 211 -24.15 36.15 3.49
CA ASN A 211 -23.64 37.42 2.99
C ASN A 211 -22.16 37.35 2.59
N GLY A 212 -21.72 36.19 2.07
CA GLY A 212 -20.38 36.03 1.50
C GLY A 212 -19.25 36.16 2.53
N GLY A 213 -19.53 35.79 3.78
CA GLY A 213 -18.56 35.72 4.88
C GLY A 213 -18.43 36.99 5.72
N ALA A 214 -19.26 38.02 5.50
CA ALA A 214 -19.23 39.24 6.32
C ALA A 214 -19.66 38.96 7.78
N SER A 215 -20.61 38.04 7.96
CA SER A 215 -20.99 37.51 9.28
C SER A 215 -21.36 36.03 9.19
N TRP A 216 -21.05 35.29 10.24
CA TRP A 216 -21.38 33.87 10.40
C TRP A 216 -22.32 33.65 11.59
N ALA A 217 -23.09 32.58 11.53
CA ALA A 217 -23.92 32.11 12.65
C ALA A 217 -23.77 30.59 12.79
N GLN A 218 -23.57 30.11 14.02
CA GLN A 218 -23.64 28.68 14.31
C GLN A 218 -25.10 28.21 14.20
N LEU A 219 -25.34 27.12 13.49
CA LEU A 219 -26.65 26.50 13.42
C LEU A 219 -26.94 25.77 14.74
N ALA A 220 -27.98 26.17 15.45
CA ALA A 220 -28.41 25.47 16.67
C ALA A 220 -28.72 23.98 16.37
N GLY A 221 -28.25 23.07 17.23
CA GLY A 221 -28.43 21.62 17.06
C GLY A 221 -27.45 20.97 16.08
N SER A 222 -26.31 21.60 15.81
CA SER A 222 -25.24 21.05 14.95
C SER A 222 -24.01 20.55 15.71
N GLN A 223 -24.00 20.67 17.04
CA GLN A 223 -22.92 20.19 17.91
C GLN A 223 -22.87 18.65 17.96
N ASP A 224 -21.73 18.08 18.38
CA ASP A 224 -21.51 16.62 18.45
C ASP A 224 -22.63 15.82 19.11
N SER A 225 -23.21 16.35 20.19
CA SER A 225 -24.31 15.69 20.92
C SER A 225 -25.57 15.45 20.08
N ALA A 226 -25.71 16.08 18.91
CA ALA A 226 -26.83 15.89 17.99
C ALA A 226 -26.59 14.76 16.96
N TYR A 227 -25.37 14.23 16.86
CA TYR A 227 -25.02 13.14 15.96
C TYR A 227 -25.26 11.81 16.66
N HIS A 228 -26.31 11.11 16.23
CA HIS A 228 -26.72 9.86 16.83
C HIS A 228 -26.58 8.68 15.87
N ASP A 229 -26.42 7.49 16.45
CA ASP A 229 -26.61 6.24 15.74
C ASP A 229 -28.12 5.89 15.62
N CYS A 230 -28.40 4.76 14.98
CA CYS A 230 -29.71 4.14 14.87
C CYS A 230 -30.42 3.82 16.20
N PHE A 231 -29.69 3.72 17.32
CA PHE A 231 -30.23 3.49 18.66
C PHE A 231 -30.47 4.81 19.41
N ASN A 232 -30.29 5.94 18.72
CA ASN A 232 -30.36 7.28 19.28
C ASN A 232 -29.31 7.54 20.38
N MET A 233 -28.17 6.84 20.30
CA MET A 233 -27.01 7.07 21.16
C MET A 233 -26.09 8.08 20.50
N ALA A 234 -25.58 9.06 21.26
CA ALA A 234 -24.58 9.99 20.75
C ALA A 234 -23.33 9.21 20.33
N THR A 235 -22.80 9.56 19.16
CA THR A 235 -21.73 8.81 18.50
C THR A 235 -20.34 9.18 19.01
N SER A 236 -20.09 10.45 19.32
CA SER A 236 -18.80 10.97 19.80
C SER A 236 -17.60 10.41 19.03
N GLU A 237 -17.67 10.47 17.69
CA GLU A 237 -16.75 9.76 16.80
C GLU A 237 -15.27 10.13 16.99
N GLY A 238 -14.97 11.36 17.46
CA GLY A 238 -13.64 11.74 17.96
C GLY A 238 -12.53 11.84 16.91
N GLN A 239 -12.88 11.89 15.62
CA GLN A 239 -11.91 11.90 14.52
C GLN A 239 -12.11 13.03 13.49
N ASP A 240 -12.94 14.05 13.75
CA ASP A 240 -13.22 15.17 12.81
C ASP A 240 -11.97 15.96 12.38
N TRP A 241 -10.84 15.76 13.05
CA TRP A 241 -9.54 16.28 12.64
C TRP A 241 -8.92 15.52 11.45
N TYR A 242 -9.29 14.26 11.24
CA TYR A 242 -8.78 13.30 10.27
C TYR A 242 -9.83 12.98 9.18
N ASP A 243 -11.06 12.64 9.56
CA ASP A 243 -12.16 12.30 8.64
C ASP A 243 -13.26 13.37 8.70
N LEU A 244 -13.13 14.41 7.89
CA LEU A 244 -14.17 15.43 7.79
C LEU A 244 -14.39 15.81 6.34
N ALA A 245 -15.53 15.39 5.81
CA ALA A 245 -16.03 15.77 4.49
C ALA A 245 -17.31 16.59 4.64
N PHE A 246 -17.52 17.53 3.72
CA PHE A 246 -18.68 18.40 3.81
C PHE A 246 -19.18 18.84 2.43
N GLY A 247 -20.49 18.86 2.25
CA GLY A 247 -21.15 19.24 1.01
C GLY A 247 -22.55 19.83 1.22
N VAL A 248 -22.97 20.69 0.29
CA VAL A 248 -24.32 21.27 0.22
C VAL A 248 -25.02 20.71 -1.00
N ASP A 249 -26.26 20.24 -0.84
CA ASP A 249 -27.04 19.70 -1.95
C ASP A 249 -27.15 20.70 -3.10
N ALA A 250 -26.79 20.27 -4.31
CA ALA A 250 -26.75 21.13 -5.49
C ALA A 250 -28.12 21.71 -5.86
N SER A 251 -29.21 21.10 -5.39
CA SER A 251 -30.59 21.51 -5.65
C SER A 251 -31.30 22.09 -4.42
N ASN A 252 -30.71 22.03 -3.23
CA ASN A 252 -31.31 22.54 -2.00
C ASN A 252 -30.27 23.02 -0.98
N ASP A 253 -30.12 24.34 -0.84
CA ASP A 253 -29.16 24.95 0.09
C ASP A 253 -29.45 24.70 1.57
N HIS A 254 -30.62 24.11 1.88
CA HIS A 254 -30.98 23.70 3.24
C HIS A 254 -30.68 22.23 3.53
N VAL A 255 -30.07 21.48 2.60
CA VAL A 255 -29.67 20.09 2.80
C VAL A 255 -28.16 20.01 2.77
N LEU A 256 -27.58 19.52 3.86
CA LEU A 256 -26.13 19.35 4.01
C LEU A 256 -25.80 17.87 4.16
N TYR A 257 -24.62 17.50 3.69
CA TYR A 257 -24.02 16.20 3.91
C TYR A 257 -22.71 16.39 4.65
N VAL A 258 -22.59 15.72 5.80
CA VAL A 258 -21.42 15.77 6.68
C VAL A 258 -20.87 14.36 6.76
N GLY A 259 -19.70 14.15 6.18
CA GLY A 259 -18.93 12.93 6.36
C GLY A 259 -18.02 13.09 7.57
N ARG A 260 -18.10 12.13 8.49
CA ARG A 260 -17.21 11.92 9.63
C ARG A 260 -16.71 10.47 9.52
N THR A 261 -16.71 9.68 10.59
CA THR A 261 -16.55 8.22 10.46
C THR A 261 -17.81 7.66 9.78
N SER A 262 -18.99 8.11 10.22
CA SER A 262 -20.24 7.88 9.51
C SER A 262 -20.57 8.98 8.51
N MET A 263 -21.58 8.74 7.65
CA MET A 263 -22.13 9.77 6.76
C MET A 263 -23.48 10.27 7.30
N TYR A 264 -23.62 11.59 7.42
CA TYR A 264 -24.82 12.23 7.94
C TYR A 264 -25.46 13.17 6.92
N LYS A 265 -26.80 13.22 6.95
CA LYS A 265 -27.62 14.22 6.25
C LYS A 265 -28.26 15.16 7.26
N LEU A 266 -28.07 16.46 7.08
CA LEU A 266 -28.62 17.50 7.94
C LEU A 266 -29.66 18.33 7.15
N GLN A 267 -30.75 18.68 7.83
CA GLN A 267 -31.76 19.61 7.32
C GLN A 267 -31.67 20.93 8.08
N VAL A 268 -31.35 22.01 7.37
CA VAL A 268 -31.34 23.37 7.90
C VAL A 268 -32.74 23.95 7.84
N ASN A 269 -33.13 24.74 8.84
CA ASN A 269 -34.39 25.48 8.80
C ASN A 269 -34.36 26.62 7.76
N SER A 270 -35.53 27.13 7.38
CA SER A 270 -35.67 28.19 6.38
C SER A 270 -35.03 29.52 6.78
N ALA A 271 -34.80 29.73 8.08
CA ALA A 271 -34.21 30.96 8.63
C ALA A 271 -32.68 30.92 8.73
N TYR A 272 -32.04 29.78 8.40
CA TYR A 272 -30.59 29.58 8.58
C TYR A 272 -30.12 29.76 10.03
N THR A 273 -30.94 29.38 11.01
CA THR A 273 -30.63 29.52 12.45
C THR A 273 -30.41 28.20 13.16
N GLY A 274 -30.77 27.06 12.55
CA GLY A 274 -30.60 25.77 13.18
C GLY A 274 -30.91 24.58 12.29
N ILE A 275 -30.59 23.40 12.81
CA ILE A 275 -30.82 22.09 12.21
C ILE A 275 -32.15 21.53 12.73
N THR A 276 -33.04 21.11 11.82
CA THR A 276 -34.33 20.49 12.17
C THR A 276 -34.25 18.97 12.26
N SER A 277 -33.29 18.34 11.59
CA SER A 277 -33.07 16.89 11.65
C SER A 277 -31.65 16.52 11.22
N ILE A 278 -31.08 15.50 11.87
CA ILE A 278 -29.85 14.82 11.46
C ILE A 278 -30.21 13.35 11.21
N THR A 279 -29.76 12.80 10.09
CA THR A 279 -29.98 11.39 9.73
C THR A 279 -28.64 10.73 9.46
N ASN A 280 -28.32 9.69 10.22
CA ASN A 280 -27.18 8.83 9.96
C ASN A 280 -27.48 7.91 8.77
N LEU A 281 -26.81 8.16 7.65
CA LEU A 281 -27.03 7.44 6.39
C LEU A 281 -26.32 6.08 6.38
N ALA A 282 -25.20 5.92 7.08
CA ALA A 282 -24.37 4.72 7.01
C ALA A 282 -24.54 3.78 8.22
N ASN A 283 -24.78 4.33 9.43
CA ASN A 283 -24.83 3.58 10.70
C ASN A 283 -23.62 2.64 10.88
N VAL A 284 -22.42 3.21 10.75
CA VAL A 284 -21.13 2.50 10.87
C VAL A 284 -20.98 1.78 12.22
N TYR A 285 -20.11 0.77 12.29
CA TYR A 285 -19.90 -0.17 13.42
C TYR A 285 -21.09 -1.03 13.90
N SER A 286 -22.32 -0.73 13.51
CA SER A 286 -23.48 -1.50 13.96
C SER A 286 -23.81 -2.64 13.00
N GLN A 287 -23.62 -3.88 13.45
CA GLN A 287 -24.06 -5.08 12.71
C GLN A 287 -25.59 -5.22 12.66
N THR A 288 -26.30 -4.51 13.52
CA THR A 288 -27.76 -4.64 13.71
C THR A 288 -28.56 -3.51 13.08
N CYS A 289 -27.91 -2.39 12.72
CA CYS A 289 -28.59 -1.19 12.24
C CYS A 289 -28.51 -0.92 10.74
N GLY A 290 -27.91 -1.82 9.97
CA GLY A 290 -27.76 -1.61 8.53
C GLY A 290 -27.37 -2.86 7.77
N GLY A 291 -27.53 -2.82 6.44
CA GLY A 291 -27.19 -3.92 5.53
C GLY A 291 -25.70 -4.08 5.20
N TYR A 292 -24.82 -3.27 5.81
CA TYR A 292 -23.40 -3.19 5.47
C TYR A 292 -22.45 -3.81 6.51
N GLY A 293 -22.96 -4.27 7.66
CA GLY A 293 -22.16 -4.86 8.73
C GLY A 293 -21.35 -3.82 9.53
N ALA A 294 -20.41 -4.30 10.36
CA ALA A 294 -19.49 -3.43 11.10
C ALA A 294 -18.34 -2.98 10.18
N ILE A 295 -18.44 -1.75 9.65
CA ILE A 295 -17.45 -1.11 8.79
C ILE A 295 -16.89 0.16 9.45
N HIS A 296 -15.65 0.52 9.13
CA HIS A 296 -14.92 1.71 9.57
C HIS A 296 -14.49 2.54 8.34
N PRO A 297 -15.38 3.31 7.70
CA PRO A 297 -15.11 3.79 6.34
C PRO A 297 -14.36 5.13 6.23
N ASP A 298 -14.35 6.00 7.25
CA ASP A 298 -13.67 7.31 7.31
C ASP A 298 -13.90 8.23 6.10
N GLN A 299 -14.86 9.15 6.19
CA GLN A 299 -15.27 9.97 5.05
C GLN A 299 -14.33 11.17 4.83
N HIS A 300 -13.40 11.07 3.88
CA HIS A 300 -12.42 12.13 3.57
C HIS A 300 -12.87 13.14 2.51
N ALA A 301 -13.74 12.74 1.58
CA ALA A 301 -14.11 13.55 0.44
C ALA A 301 -15.60 13.45 0.07
N LEU A 302 -16.18 14.58 -0.34
CA LEU A 302 -17.53 14.68 -0.85
C LEU A 302 -17.55 15.51 -2.14
N ALA A 303 -18.29 15.05 -3.13
CA ALA A 303 -18.59 15.79 -4.35
C ALA A 303 -20.08 15.70 -4.67
N MET A 304 -20.75 16.84 -4.70
CA MET A 304 -22.20 16.91 -4.86
C MET A 304 -22.58 16.78 -6.34
N LEU A 305 -23.62 15.99 -6.61
CA LEU A 305 -24.22 15.81 -7.93
C LEU A 305 -25.63 16.39 -7.94
N GLY A 306 -26.30 16.34 -9.09
CA GLY A 306 -27.71 16.73 -9.20
C GLY A 306 -28.66 15.72 -8.56
N GLY A 307 -29.88 16.16 -8.22
CA GLY A 307 -30.97 15.26 -7.81
C GLY A 307 -30.80 14.57 -6.46
N GLY A 308 -30.07 15.17 -5.52
CA GLY A 308 -29.83 14.59 -4.19
C GLY A 308 -28.73 13.53 -4.13
N GLN A 309 -28.01 13.32 -5.23
CA GLN A 309 -26.90 12.37 -5.29
C GLN A 309 -25.57 13.02 -4.96
N PHE A 310 -24.62 12.22 -4.50
CA PHE A 310 -23.27 12.68 -4.20
C PHE A 310 -22.28 11.52 -4.32
N LEU A 311 -21.03 11.84 -4.65
CA LEU A 311 -19.91 10.91 -4.51
C LEU A 311 -19.30 11.12 -3.13
N VAL A 312 -18.96 10.03 -2.48
CA VAL A 312 -18.17 10.02 -1.26
C VAL A 312 -16.92 9.19 -1.47
N GLY A 313 -15.78 9.77 -1.12
CA GLY A 313 -14.48 9.10 -1.10
C GLY A 313 -14.06 8.88 0.36
N ASN A 314 -13.67 7.64 0.67
CA ASN A 314 -13.40 7.16 2.01
C ASN A 314 -12.36 6.02 1.93
N ASP A 315 -11.96 5.43 3.06
CA ASP A 315 -10.86 4.45 3.11
C ASP A 315 -11.22 3.12 2.44
N GLY A 316 -12.51 2.85 2.29
CA GLY A 316 -13.03 1.76 1.46
C GLY A 316 -13.11 2.08 -0.03
N GLY A 317 -12.90 3.33 -0.44
CA GLY A 317 -12.90 3.78 -1.83
C GLY A 317 -13.96 4.83 -2.18
N VAL A 318 -14.57 4.71 -3.36
CA VAL A 318 -15.54 5.69 -3.87
C VAL A 318 -16.92 5.08 -3.98
N TYR A 319 -17.92 5.78 -3.44
CA TYR A 319 -19.31 5.34 -3.42
C TYR A 319 -20.22 6.46 -3.95
N LEU A 320 -21.29 6.07 -4.66
CA LEU A 320 -22.39 6.93 -5.02
C LEU A 320 -23.48 6.85 -3.96
N GLY A 321 -23.70 7.94 -3.24
CA GLY A 321 -24.80 8.12 -2.31
C GLY A 321 -26.04 8.71 -2.99
N ASN A 322 -27.23 8.29 -2.56
CA ASN A 322 -28.53 8.81 -3.02
C ASN A 322 -29.30 9.61 -1.94
N GLY A 323 -28.67 9.84 -0.78
CA GLY A 323 -29.26 10.59 0.33
C GLY A 323 -30.28 9.83 1.20
N ALA A 324 -30.43 8.52 0.99
CA ALA A 324 -31.21 7.62 1.86
C ALA A 324 -30.30 6.79 2.77
N VAL A 325 -30.86 6.29 3.88
CA VAL A 325 -30.16 5.36 4.79
C VAL A 325 -29.81 4.08 4.04
N GLY A 326 -28.54 3.69 4.09
CA GLY A 326 -27.99 2.58 3.33
C GLY A 326 -28.04 2.77 1.81
N GLY A 327 -28.15 4.01 1.33
CA GLY A 327 -28.29 4.33 -0.08
C GLY A 327 -26.98 4.48 -0.84
N PHE A 328 -26.01 3.57 -0.61
CA PHE A 328 -24.66 3.67 -1.18
C PHE A 328 -24.40 2.57 -2.21
N THR A 329 -23.91 2.98 -3.39
CA THR A 329 -23.47 2.08 -4.47
C THR A 329 -21.95 2.18 -4.61
N GLN A 330 -21.24 1.06 -4.50
CA GLN A 330 -19.79 1.02 -4.65
C GLN A 330 -19.35 1.27 -6.10
N LEU A 331 -18.33 2.10 -6.29
CA LEU A 331 -17.76 2.46 -7.60
C LEU A 331 -16.28 2.06 -7.77
N ASN A 332 -15.79 1.12 -6.95
CA ASN A 332 -14.36 0.79 -6.85
C ASN A 332 -13.78 -0.05 -7.99
N ARG A 333 -14.60 -0.47 -8.95
CA ARG A 333 -14.17 -1.41 -9.99
C ARG A 333 -13.02 -0.81 -10.82
N GLY A 334 -11.82 -1.38 -10.67
CA GLY A 334 -10.62 -0.98 -11.41
C GLY A 334 -9.74 0.08 -10.74
N LEU A 335 -10.08 0.55 -9.53
CA LEU A 335 -9.32 1.65 -8.89
C LEU A 335 -7.99 1.21 -8.25
N ASN A 336 -7.81 -0.08 -7.89
CA ASN A 336 -6.60 -0.61 -7.24
C ASN A 336 -6.06 0.31 -6.12
N ILE A 337 -6.87 0.55 -5.09
CA ILE A 337 -6.62 1.55 -4.04
C ILE A 337 -6.37 0.97 -2.64
N SER A 338 -6.44 -0.36 -2.47
CA SER A 338 -6.28 -0.99 -1.16
C SER A 338 -4.92 -0.69 -0.53
N GLN A 339 -4.93 -0.34 0.76
CA GLN A 339 -3.74 -0.11 1.59
C GLN A 339 -3.43 -1.35 2.41
N PHE A 340 -2.44 -2.13 1.99
CA PHE A 340 -2.02 -3.32 2.74
C PHE A 340 -0.84 -3.04 3.65
N TYR A 341 -0.90 -3.60 4.86
CA TYR A 341 0.25 -3.66 5.76
C TYR A 341 1.16 -4.84 5.43
N ALA A 342 0.61 -6.06 5.41
CA ALA A 342 1.36 -7.27 5.14
C ALA A 342 0.45 -8.38 4.60
N GLY A 343 1.07 -9.41 4.03
CA GLY A 343 0.34 -10.56 3.53
C GLY A 343 1.19 -11.64 2.88
N GLN A 344 0.50 -12.57 2.23
CA GLN A 344 1.08 -13.77 1.60
C GLN A 344 0.41 -14.06 0.26
N ILE A 345 1.17 -14.74 -0.62
CA ILE A 345 0.68 -15.27 -1.90
C ILE A 345 0.80 -16.79 -1.93
N GLY A 346 -0.02 -17.44 -2.75
CA GLY A 346 -0.09 -18.90 -2.90
C GLY A 346 1.22 -19.49 -3.42
N ALA A 347 1.47 -20.76 -3.10
CA ALA A 347 2.66 -21.47 -3.54
C ALA A 347 2.73 -21.58 -5.07
N ASN A 348 3.94 -21.47 -5.63
CA ASN A 348 4.22 -21.53 -7.06
C ASN A 348 3.37 -20.55 -7.86
N PHE A 349 3.17 -19.33 -7.34
CA PHE A 349 2.17 -18.38 -7.84
C PHE A 349 2.26 -18.14 -9.36
N ALA A 350 3.46 -17.98 -9.92
CA ALA A 350 3.64 -17.72 -11.36
C ALA A 350 3.23 -18.90 -12.25
N THR A 351 3.27 -20.13 -11.73
CA THR A 351 2.99 -21.36 -12.49
C THR A 351 1.72 -22.06 -12.05
N SER A 352 1.05 -21.57 -11.00
CA SER A 352 -0.15 -22.18 -10.43
C SER A 352 -1.38 -21.84 -11.26
N SER A 353 -2.25 -22.83 -11.48
CA SER A 353 -3.59 -22.64 -12.05
C SER A 353 -4.59 -22.06 -11.05
N THR A 354 -4.24 -22.03 -9.76
CA THR A 354 -5.05 -21.51 -8.65
C THR A 354 -4.29 -20.43 -7.88
N GLN A 355 -3.98 -19.33 -8.57
CA GLN A 355 -3.36 -18.16 -7.95
C GLN A 355 -4.21 -17.59 -6.83
N PHE A 356 -3.55 -17.22 -5.75
CA PHE A 356 -4.19 -16.78 -4.52
C PHE A 356 -3.34 -15.74 -3.80
N ALA A 357 -3.98 -14.73 -3.21
CA ALA A 357 -3.35 -13.72 -2.36
C ALA A 357 -4.20 -13.42 -1.12
N PHE A 358 -3.56 -13.08 -0.02
CA PHE A 358 -4.20 -12.73 1.25
C PHE A 358 -3.40 -11.64 1.96
N GLY A 359 -4.08 -10.64 2.48
CA GLY A 359 -3.44 -9.53 3.18
C GLY A 359 -4.39 -8.83 4.13
N GLY A 360 -3.83 -8.12 5.10
CA GLY A 360 -4.54 -7.20 5.97
C GLY A 360 -4.45 -5.77 5.48
N MET A 361 -5.58 -5.08 5.47
CA MET A 361 -5.72 -3.71 5.00
C MET A 361 -6.06 -2.74 6.15
N GLN A 362 -5.57 -1.50 6.03
CA GLN A 362 -6.05 -0.37 6.83
C GLN A 362 -7.58 -0.25 6.66
N ASP A 363 -8.32 -0.22 7.78
CA ASP A 363 -9.78 -0.01 7.87
C ASP A 363 -10.72 -0.94 7.07
N ASN A 364 -10.15 -1.87 6.30
CA ASN A 364 -10.87 -2.78 5.39
C ASN A 364 -10.70 -4.26 5.75
N GLY A 365 -10.13 -4.53 6.92
CA GLY A 365 -9.93 -5.84 7.51
C GLY A 365 -8.93 -6.68 6.74
N SER A 366 -8.97 -7.98 6.96
CA SER A 366 -8.24 -8.91 6.11
C SER A 366 -9.08 -9.32 4.92
N ALA A 367 -8.47 -9.49 3.75
CA ALA A 367 -9.18 -9.92 2.57
C ALA A 367 -8.33 -10.82 1.69
N SER A 368 -8.99 -11.75 1.00
CA SER A 368 -8.32 -12.61 0.03
C SER A 368 -8.85 -12.49 -1.38
N TRP A 369 -7.97 -12.80 -2.33
CA TRP A 369 -8.24 -12.82 -3.75
C TRP A 369 -7.79 -14.15 -4.35
N ASP A 370 -8.54 -14.64 -5.34
CA ASP A 370 -8.17 -15.83 -6.11
C ASP A 370 -8.50 -15.64 -7.59
N ALA A 371 -7.69 -16.23 -8.47
CA ALA A 371 -7.86 -16.10 -9.92
C ALA A 371 -9.09 -16.83 -10.49
N ALA A 372 -9.73 -17.72 -9.72
CA ALA A 372 -10.96 -18.39 -10.14
C ALA A 372 -12.16 -17.44 -10.13
N ASN A 373 -12.11 -16.38 -9.31
CA ASN A 373 -13.05 -15.27 -9.42
C ASN A 373 -12.62 -14.36 -10.58
N SER A 374 -13.38 -14.39 -11.68
CA SER A 374 -13.19 -13.52 -12.86
C SER A 374 -13.22 -12.00 -12.59
N THR A 375 -13.42 -11.58 -11.33
CA THR A 375 -13.36 -10.19 -10.87
C THR A 375 -12.09 -9.98 -10.04
N ALA A 376 -11.39 -8.87 -10.27
CA ALA A 376 -10.26 -8.42 -9.45
C ALA A 376 -10.69 -7.91 -8.05
N GLN A 377 -11.72 -8.51 -7.46
CA GLN A 377 -12.30 -8.06 -6.19
C GLN A 377 -11.77 -8.89 -5.03
N TRP A 378 -11.26 -8.20 -4.03
CA TRP A 378 -10.92 -8.76 -2.73
C TRP A 378 -12.18 -9.16 -1.97
N GLN A 379 -12.12 -10.30 -1.28
CA GLN A 379 -13.22 -10.82 -0.49
C GLN A 379 -12.82 -10.77 0.99
N ALA A 380 -13.61 -10.07 1.80
CA ALA A 380 -13.35 -9.90 3.24
C ALA A 380 -13.25 -11.24 3.99
N ARG A 381 -12.39 -11.29 5.02
CA ARG A 381 -12.02 -12.45 5.83
C ARG A 381 -11.84 -12.02 7.28
N GLY A 382 -12.18 -12.89 8.22
CA GLY A 382 -12.03 -12.60 9.64
C GLY A 382 -12.92 -11.44 10.08
N ASN A 383 -12.33 -10.50 10.83
CA ASN A 383 -13.00 -9.31 11.34
C ASN A 383 -12.88 -8.16 10.33
N GLY A 384 -13.90 -7.29 10.27
CA GLY A 384 -13.81 -5.97 9.63
C GLY A 384 -13.12 -4.95 10.54
N GLY A 385 -12.96 -3.70 10.08
CA GLY A 385 -12.12 -2.69 10.75
C GLY A 385 -10.67 -2.82 10.29
N ASP A 386 -9.68 -2.70 11.16
CA ASP A 386 -8.27 -2.91 10.78
C ASP A 386 -7.93 -4.38 10.49
N GLY A 387 -7.01 -4.60 9.54
CA GLY A 387 -6.31 -5.87 9.37
C GLY A 387 -4.85 -5.64 9.07
N PHE A 388 -3.96 -6.43 9.69
CA PHE A 388 -2.51 -6.25 9.52
C PHE A 388 -1.82 -7.46 8.90
N PHE A 389 -1.08 -8.23 9.71
CA PHE A 389 -0.39 -9.42 9.23
C PHE A 389 -1.41 -10.52 8.94
N THR A 390 -1.14 -11.30 7.90
CA THR A 390 -1.93 -12.48 7.57
C THR A 390 -1.02 -13.62 7.18
N ALA A 391 -1.50 -14.85 7.42
CA ALA A 391 -0.82 -16.03 6.91
C ALA A 391 -1.80 -17.13 6.56
N PHE A 392 -1.40 -18.05 5.70
CA PHE A 392 -2.14 -19.27 5.43
C PHE A 392 -1.23 -20.44 5.11
N ASP A 393 -1.75 -21.65 5.29
CA ASP A 393 -1.06 -22.90 4.99
C ASP A 393 -0.84 -23.02 3.47
N PRO A 394 0.41 -22.91 2.97
CA PRO A 394 0.71 -22.89 1.55
C PRO A 394 0.52 -24.25 0.87
N LEU A 395 0.37 -25.33 1.65
CA LEU A 395 0.15 -26.68 1.13
C LEU A 395 -1.32 -26.94 0.76
N SER A 396 -2.22 -26.02 1.10
CA SER A 396 -3.62 -26.13 0.71
C SER A 396 -3.77 -25.99 -0.82
N SER A 397 -4.37 -27.00 -1.46
CA SER A 397 -4.67 -26.97 -2.90
C SER A 397 -5.93 -26.15 -3.23
N THR A 398 -6.71 -25.76 -2.22
CA THR A 398 -7.94 -24.97 -2.38
C THR A 398 -8.11 -23.94 -1.26
N LYS A 399 -8.93 -22.90 -1.51
CA LYS A 399 -9.31 -21.91 -0.48
C LYS A 399 -10.23 -22.44 0.62
N THR A 400 -10.64 -23.70 0.55
CA THR A 400 -11.57 -24.36 1.48
C THR A 400 -10.87 -25.33 2.43
N GLN A 401 -9.54 -25.35 2.41
CA GLN A 401 -8.71 -26.23 3.21
C GLN A 401 -7.54 -25.45 3.81
N GLY A 402 -6.84 -26.09 4.76
CA GLY A 402 -5.70 -25.50 5.44
C GLY A 402 -6.07 -24.47 6.51
N ARG A 403 -5.03 -24.00 7.20
CA ARG A 403 -5.15 -23.00 8.26
C ARG A 403 -4.95 -21.59 7.72
N TRP A 404 -5.70 -20.65 8.26
CA TRP A 404 -5.72 -19.25 7.84
C TRP A 404 -5.70 -18.36 9.07
N TYR A 405 -4.94 -17.29 9.04
CA TYR A 405 -4.69 -16.41 10.17
C TYR A 405 -4.84 -14.96 9.75
N THR A 406 -5.60 -14.19 10.53
CA THR A 406 -5.75 -12.74 10.41
C THR A 406 -5.37 -12.11 11.73
N GLU A 407 -4.50 -11.12 11.70
CA GLU A 407 -4.28 -10.22 12.83
C GLU A 407 -5.27 -9.03 12.72
N TYR A 408 -5.84 -8.63 13.86
CA TYR A 408 -6.76 -7.49 13.96
C TYR A 408 -6.09 -6.23 14.51
N THR A 409 -5.69 -6.23 15.78
CA THR A 409 -4.91 -5.16 16.43
C THR A 409 -4.12 -5.76 17.60
N TYR A 410 -2.93 -5.24 17.87
CA TYR A 410 -2.14 -5.57 19.06
C TYR A 410 -1.83 -7.07 19.25
N GLY A 411 -1.76 -7.85 18.17
CA GLY A 411 -1.45 -9.28 18.18
C GLY A 411 -2.68 -10.18 18.35
N ALA A 412 -3.88 -9.62 18.21
CA ALA A 412 -5.12 -10.36 18.26
C ALA A 412 -5.30 -11.19 16.98
N LEU A 413 -4.94 -12.49 17.04
CA LEU A 413 -5.11 -13.41 15.93
C LEU A 413 -6.49 -14.08 15.96
N SER A 414 -7.20 -13.98 14.84
CA SER A 414 -8.30 -14.88 14.49
C SER A 414 -7.81 -15.90 13.46
N CYS A 415 -8.29 -17.14 13.54
CA CYS A 415 -7.90 -18.17 12.59
C CYS A 415 -9.05 -19.07 12.16
N SER A 416 -8.92 -19.64 10.96
CA SER A 416 -9.83 -20.66 10.43
C SER A 416 -9.06 -21.94 10.13
N SER A 417 -9.66 -23.09 10.44
CA SER A 417 -9.11 -24.43 10.15
C SER A 417 -9.72 -25.06 8.90
N THR A 418 -10.70 -24.41 8.26
CA THR A 418 -11.47 -24.93 7.13
C THR A 418 -11.36 -24.02 5.91
N GLY A 419 -10.20 -23.39 5.71
CA GLY A 419 -9.99 -22.49 4.58
C GLY A 419 -10.41 -21.03 4.83
N ALA A 420 -10.10 -20.17 3.85
CA ALA A 420 -10.45 -18.75 3.85
C ALA A 420 -11.97 -18.48 3.85
N GLN A 421 -12.79 -19.43 3.40
CA GLN A 421 -14.26 -19.30 3.44
C GLN A 421 -14.88 -19.89 4.71
N GLY A 422 -14.07 -20.50 5.57
CA GLY A 422 -14.51 -21.01 6.85
C GLY A 422 -14.79 -19.89 7.86
N PRO A 423 -15.49 -20.21 8.97
CA PRO A 423 -15.56 -19.30 10.10
C PRO A 423 -14.16 -19.02 10.66
N PHE A 424 -13.92 -17.76 11.01
CA PHE A 424 -12.73 -17.33 11.74
C PHE A 424 -13.07 -17.24 13.22
N PHE A 425 -12.26 -17.88 14.05
CA PHE A 425 -12.42 -17.91 15.50
C PHE A 425 -11.31 -17.12 16.17
N SER A 426 -11.62 -16.38 17.22
CA SER A 426 -10.64 -15.62 18.02
C SER A 426 -9.87 -16.50 19.03
N THR A 427 -10.03 -17.82 18.98
CA THR A 427 -9.47 -18.77 19.96
C THR A 427 -7.97 -19.06 19.81
N CYS A 428 -7.33 -18.50 18.78
CA CYS A 428 -5.97 -18.86 18.33
C CYS A 428 -4.92 -18.21 19.24
N THR A 429 -5.05 -16.92 19.55
CA THR A 429 -4.37 -16.31 20.70
C THR A 429 -5.28 -16.14 21.91
N GLY A 430 -6.61 -16.17 21.72
CA GLY A 430 -7.60 -16.22 22.79
C GLY A 430 -7.40 -15.14 23.85
N GLY A 431 -7.71 -13.87 23.54
CA GLY A 431 -7.80 -12.81 24.55
C GLY A 431 -6.46 -12.46 25.23
N TRP A 432 -5.36 -12.36 24.48
CA TRP A 432 -4.23 -11.51 24.92
C TRP A 432 -4.69 -10.05 25.07
N TYR A 433 -5.78 -9.73 24.38
CA TYR A 433 -6.59 -8.54 24.50
C TYR A 433 -7.81 -8.83 25.38
N SER A 434 -7.87 -8.28 26.59
CA SER A 434 -9.15 -7.81 27.12
C SER A 434 -9.29 -6.37 26.66
N SER A 435 -10.45 -5.99 26.15
CA SER A 435 -10.81 -4.59 25.84
C SER A 435 -10.80 -3.65 27.06
N PHE A 436 -10.23 -4.10 28.20
CA PHE A 436 -10.24 -3.45 29.51
C PHE A 436 -8.98 -3.74 30.35
N GLY A 437 -7.77 -3.63 29.78
CA GLY A 437 -6.62 -3.15 30.56
C GLY A 437 -5.67 -4.16 31.24
N PHE A 438 -5.45 -5.37 30.71
CA PHE A 438 -4.28 -6.17 31.11
C PHE A 438 -3.60 -6.82 29.89
N GLN A 439 -2.74 -6.07 29.20
CA GLN A 439 -1.77 -6.63 28.25
C GLN A 439 -0.66 -7.33 29.05
N ILE A 440 -0.36 -8.58 28.69
CA ILE A 440 0.75 -9.35 29.30
C ILE A 440 2.11 -8.83 28.77
N ASP A 441 2.12 -8.33 27.54
CA ASP A 441 3.27 -7.82 26.80
C ASP A 441 2.91 -6.51 26.11
N ARG A 442 3.91 -5.65 25.88
CA ARG A 442 3.77 -4.53 24.94
C ARG A 442 3.75 -5.09 23.53
N SER A 443 2.83 -4.65 22.70
CA SER A 443 2.71 -5.10 21.32
C SER A 443 2.39 -3.94 20.41
N ASP A 444 2.98 -3.95 19.21
CA ASP A 444 2.69 -2.91 18.23
C ASP A 444 1.23 -3.00 17.79
N TRP A 445 0.65 -1.87 17.38
CA TRP A 445 -0.70 -1.88 16.82
C TRP A 445 -0.79 -2.84 15.62
N SER A 446 0.25 -2.86 14.76
CA SER A 446 0.48 -3.82 13.68
C SER A 446 1.45 -4.94 14.11
N THR A 447 1.02 -5.80 15.02
CA THR A 447 1.91 -6.85 15.58
C THR A 447 2.30 -7.90 14.53
N PRO A 448 3.61 -8.14 14.29
CA PRO A 448 4.07 -9.09 13.28
C PRO A 448 3.94 -10.54 13.74
N PHE A 449 3.51 -11.41 12.82
CA PHE A 449 3.61 -12.86 12.97
C PHE A 449 3.92 -13.52 11.63
N VAL A 450 4.57 -14.68 11.67
CA VAL A 450 4.96 -15.44 10.47
C VAL A 450 4.75 -16.92 10.70
N LEU A 451 4.08 -17.56 9.74
CA LEU A 451 4.04 -19.02 9.57
C LEU A 451 5.28 -19.44 8.77
N ASP A 452 6.05 -20.41 9.26
CA ASP A 452 7.14 -21.02 8.48
C ASP A 452 6.52 -21.79 7.30
N GLN A 453 6.74 -21.26 6.10
CA GLN A 453 6.22 -21.84 4.86
C GLN A 453 7.22 -22.75 4.17
N LEU A 454 8.48 -22.79 4.61
CA LEU A 454 9.55 -23.54 3.95
C LEU A 454 9.82 -24.86 4.67
N HIS A 455 9.62 -24.91 5.98
CA HIS A 455 9.83 -26.10 6.79
C HIS A 455 8.53 -26.59 7.42
N CYS A 456 7.89 -27.55 6.76
CA CYS A 456 6.59 -28.10 7.15
C CYS A 456 6.53 -29.61 6.96
N SER A 457 5.49 -30.25 7.50
CA SER A 457 5.16 -31.61 7.08
C SER A 457 4.57 -31.58 5.67
N ASN A 458 4.42 -32.75 5.03
CA ASN A 458 3.78 -32.86 3.70
C ASN A 458 2.28 -32.55 3.67
N THR A 459 1.68 -32.23 4.81
CA THR A 459 0.23 -32.03 4.93
C THR A 459 -0.14 -30.71 5.58
N THR A 460 0.73 -30.13 6.42
CA THR A 460 0.45 -28.84 7.05
C THR A 460 1.70 -28.15 7.58
N CYS A 461 1.70 -26.83 7.53
CA CYS A 461 2.67 -25.99 8.23
C CYS A 461 2.20 -25.71 9.66
N ASN A 462 3.07 -26.01 10.65
CA ASN A 462 2.75 -25.88 12.08
C ASN A 462 3.59 -24.84 12.82
N ASN A 463 4.79 -24.50 12.33
CA ASN A 463 5.68 -23.60 13.06
C ASN A 463 5.26 -22.16 12.80
N ILE A 464 4.87 -21.44 13.85
CA ILE A 464 4.44 -20.05 13.76
C ILE A 464 5.11 -19.25 14.88
N ILE A 465 5.53 -18.02 14.58
CA ILE A 465 6.10 -17.06 15.53
C ILE A 465 5.33 -15.74 15.51
N LEU A 466 5.28 -15.05 16.65
CA LEU A 466 4.62 -13.74 16.83
C LEU A 466 5.49 -12.85 17.72
N GLY A 467 5.73 -11.60 17.32
CA GLY A 467 6.60 -10.66 18.04
C GLY A 467 5.83 -9.60 18.82
N THR A 468 5.93 -9.61 20.15
CA THR A 468 5.49 -8.52 21.05
C THR A 468 6.72 -7.67 21.44
N ASN A 469 6.94 -7.30 22.70
CA ASN A 469 8.30 -6.97 23.18
C ASN A 469 9.21 -8.22 23.26
N ARG A 470 8.62 -9.43 23.15
CA ARG A 470 9.32 -10.72 23.10
C ARG A 470 8.76 -11.60 21.97
N LEU A 471 9.51 -12.62 21.56
CA LEU A 471 9.07 -13.59 20.57
C LEU A 471 8.32 -14.75 21.23
N TRP A 472 7.14 -15.01 20.71
CA TRP A 472 6.32 -16.18 21.00
C TRP A 472 6.37 -17.16 19.84
N ALA A 473 6.30 -18.45 20.14
CA ALA A 473 6.30 -19.50 19.13
C ALA A 473 5.30 -20.61 19.47
N SER A 474 4.76 -21.23 18.42
CA SER A 474 3.96 -22.46 18.52
C SER A 474 4.41 -23.45 17.46
N GLY A 475 4.60 -24.72 17.86
CA GLY A 475 4.90 -25.84 16.96
C GLY A 475 3.65 -26.61 16.53
N SER A 476 2.45 -26.11 16.84
CA SER A 476 1.16 -26.76 16.53
C SER A 476 0.20 -25.81 15.81
N GLY A 477 0.74 -24.81 15.10
CA GLY A 477 0.00 -23.86 14.29
C GLY A 477 -0.76 -22.79 15.08
N GLY A 478 -0.47 -22.58 16.37
CA GLY A 478 -1.07 -21.48 17.13
C GLY A 478 -2.61 -21.50 17.22
N ILE A 479 -3.25 -22.66 17.03
CA ILE A 479 -4.73 -22.80 16.99
C ILE A 479 -5.36 -22.67 18.39
N SER A 480 -4.58 -22.89 19.45
CA SER A 480 -5.01 -22.64 20.83
C SER A 480 -4.01 -21.78 21.58
N ARG A 481 -4.52 -20.91 22.47
CA ARG A 481 -3.68 -20.07 23.34
C ARG A 481 -2.60 -20.86 24.09
N ALA A 482 -2.94 -22.04 24.59
CA ALA A 482 -2.02 -22.88 25.37
C ALA A 482 -0.83 -23.43 24.56
N SER A 483 -0.88 -23.35 23.23
CA SER A 483 0.21 -23.80 22.36
C SER A 483 1.35 -22.79 22.19
N TRP A 484 1.14 -21.54 22.62
CA TRP A 484 2.13 -20.48 22.50
C TRP A 484 3.11 -20.48 23.68
N VAL A 485 4.39 -20.45 23.37
CA VAL A 485 5.50 -20.44 24.34
C VAL A 485 6.35 -19.19 24.10
N PRO A 486 6.74 -18.43 25.14
CA PRO A 486 7.70 -17.36 24.99
C PRO A 486 9.09 -17.98 24.79
N VAL A 487 9.69 -17.77 23.62
CA VAL A 487 11.01 -18.30 23.26
C VAL A 487 12.13 -17.27 23.42
N SER A 488 11.80 -16.06 23.87
CA SER A 488 12.78 -15.00 24.13
C SER A 488 12.48 -14.24 25.43
N PRO A 489 13.49 -13.53 25.99
CA PRO A 489 13.26 -12.43 26.92
C PRO A 489 12.68 -11.21 26.17
N ASP A 490 12.56 -10.06 26.84
CA ASP A 490 12.36 -8.79 26.16
C ASP A 490 13.52 -8.52 25.18
N LEU A 491 13.18 -8.33 23.91
CA LEU A 491 14.13 -8.14 22.82
C LEU A 491 14.32 -6.66 22.46
N THR A 492 13.62 -5.75 23.14
CA THR A 492 13.66 -4.31 22.92
C THR A 492 14.74 -3.66 23.80
N LYS A 493 14.97 -2.36 23.62
CA LYS A 493 15.83 -1.53 24.49
C LYS A 493 15.09 -1.07 25.75
N GLY A 494 13.75 -1.05 25.73
CA GLY A 494 12.90 -1.08 26.91
C GLY A 494 12.61 0.25 27.62
N ASP A 495 13.09 1.40 27.15
CA ASP A 495 13.13 2.64 27.97
C ASP A 495 12.79 3.96 27.23
N VAL A 496 12.28 3.94 25.99
CA VAL A 496 12.13 5.19 25.21
C VAL A 496 10.82 5.92 25.49
N PHE A 497 9.72 5.18 25.74
CA PHE A 497 8.39 5.72 26.02
C PHE A 497 7.63 4.80 27.01
N ASN A 498 6.94 5.38 27.99
CA ASN A 498 6.14 4.64 28.99
C ASN A 498 4.70 4.48 28.52
N ASP A 499 4.51 3.81 27.39
CA ASP A 499 3.20 3.37 26.93
C ASP A 499 3.22 1.88 26.57
N ASN A 500 2.04 1.33 26.27
CA ASN A 500 1.85 -0.09 26.02
C ASN A 500 2.11 -0.49 24.55
N ALA A 501 2.41 0.46 23.66
CA ALA A 501 2.51 0.26 22.21
C ALA A 501 3.91 0.51 21.64
N SER A 502 4.78 1.19 22.40
CA SER A 502 6.15 1.52 22.02
C SER A 502 7.17 0.53 22.63
N ASN A 503 8.36 0.45 22.03
CA ASN A 503 9.41 -0.51 22.38
C ASN A 503 8.88 -1.94 22.18
N THR A 504 8.56 -2.25 20.93
CA THR A 504 7.93 -3.48 20.46
C THR A 504 8.67 -4.04 19.24
N ILE A 505 8.51 -5.33 18.99
CA ILE A 505 8.94 -5.98 17.76
C ILE A 505 7.95 -5.62 16.66
N ILE A 506 8.46 -5.09 15.55
CA ILE A 506 7.67 -4.63 14.39
C ILE A 506 7.94 -5.45 13.13
N ASP A 507 8.98 -6.29 13.11
CA ASP A 507 9.16 -7.32 12.09
C ASP A 507 9.83 -8.58 12.63
N VAL A 508 9.37 -9.75 12.16
CA VAL A 508 9.94 -11.07 12.51
C VAL A 508 10.12 -11.92 11.26
N ARG A 509 11.23 -12.66 11.16
CA ARG A 509 11.46 -13.61 10.06
C ARG A 509 12.11 -14.89 10.54
N PHE A 510 11.72 -16.01 9.92
CA PHE A 510 12.51 -17.23 9.89
C PHE A 510 13.66 -17.12 8.89
N ALA A 511 14.77 -17.79 9.15
CA ALA A 511 15.81 -17.99 8.15
C ALA A 511 15.38 -19.06 7.13
N PRO A 512 15.45 -18.79 5.81
CA PRO A 512 15.13 -19.81 4.81
C PRO A 512 16.01 -21.06 4.88
N SER A 513 17.23 -20.93 5.37
CA SER A 513 18.19 -22.03 5.51
C SER A 513 18.04 -22.84 6.80
N SER A 514 17.19 -22.43 7.74
CA SER A 514 17.07 -23.09 9.05
C SER A 514 15.73 -22.80 9.76
N PRO A 515 14.95 -23.84 10.13
CA PRO A 515 13.69 -23.67 10.87
C PRO A 515 13.90 -23.26 12.33
N THR A 516 15.13 -23.34 12.85
CA THR A 516 15.44 -23.01 14.24
C THR A 516 15.92 -21.57 14.40
N SER A 517 16.11 -20.85 13.30
CA SER A 517 16.72 -19.53 13.30
C SER A 517 15.73 -18.44 12.96
N ALA A 518 15.77 -17.35 13.73
CA ALA A 518 14.92 -16.19 13.53
C ALA A 518 15.67 -14.90 13.86
N ALA A 519 15.23 -13.82 13.21
CA ALA A 519 15.64 -12.46 13.51
C ALA A 519 14.41 -11.58 13.73
N VAL A 520 14.59 -10.54 14.54
CA VAL A 520 13.55 -9.55 14.82
C VAL A 520 14.12 -8.13 14.70
N GLY A 521 13.28 -7.21 14.24
CA GLY A 521 13.50 -5.77 14.24
C GLY A 521 12.51 -5.06 15.17
N THR A 522 12.94 -3.99 15.83
CA THR A 522 12.11 -3.24 16.79
C THR A 522 11.97 -1.77 16.41
N ASP A 523 10.88 -1.14 16.87
CA ASP A 523 10.59 0.29 16.70
C ASP A 523 11.63 1.20 17.38
N ASP A 524 12.24 0.73 18.47
CA ASP A 524 13.35 1.40 19.17
C ASP A 524 14.74 1.16 18.55
N GLY A 525 14.79 0.54 17.37
CA GLY A 525 15.99 0.42 16.55
C GLY A 525 16.95 -0.69 16.96
N ASN A 526 16.41 -1.82 17.43
CA ASN A 526 17.18 -3.01 17.81
C ASN A 526 17.08 -4.10 16.72
N VAL A 527 18.13 -4.91 16.60
CA VAL A 527 18.14 -6.13 15.78
C VAL A 527 18.61 -7.28 16.65
N GLN A 528 17.83 -8.34 16.73
CA GLN A 528 18.15 -9.52 17.54
C GLN A 528 18.07 -10.78 16.70
N TRP A 529 18.92 -11.75 17.03
CA TRP A 529 19.03 -13.01 16.31
C TRP A 529 19.15 -14.19 17.25
N SER A 530 18.56 -15.31 16.85
CA SER A 530 18.69 -16.61 17.51
C SER A 530 18.74 -17.72 16.46
N ASN A 531 19.41 -18.83 16.79
CA ASN A 531 19.46 -20.04 15.96
C ASN A 531 18.86 -21.28 16.64
N ASN A 532 18.15 -21.11 17.76
CA ASN A 532 17.59 -22.22 18.52
C ASN A 532 16.19 -21.94 19.08
N ILE A 533 15.36 -21.18 18.36
CA ILE A 533 13.96 -20.90 18.77
C ILE A 533 13.07 -22.15 18.71
N PHE A 534 13.45 -23.13 17.90
CA PHE A 534 12.83 -24.45 17.80
C PHE A 534 13.88 -25.55 17.93
N GLY A 535 13.43 -26.75 18.32
CA GLY A 535 14.28 -27.94 18.40
C GLY A 535 13.47 -29.23 18.26
N GLY A 536 14.16 -30.37 18.45
CA GLY A 536 13.58 -31.71 18.31
C GLY A 536 14.26 -32.52 17.20
N ALA A 537 14.23 -33.85 17.33
CA ALA A 537 14.97 -34.74 16.43
C ALA A 537 14.54 -34.65 14.96
N ASN A 538 13.30 -34.22 14.69
CA ASN A 538 12.74 -34.08 13.34
C ASN A 538 12.65 -32.61 12.88
N CYS A 539 13.28 -31.68 13.61
CA CYS A 539 13.34 -30.27 13.26
C CYS A 539 14.57 -30.03 12.39
N THR A 540 14.44 -30.25 11.08
CA THR A 540 15.57 -30.26 10.14
C THR A 540 15.47 -29.16 9.10
N ALA A 541 16.61 -28.65 8.62
CA ALA A 541 16.70 -27.65 7.55
C ALA A 541 16.29 -28.14 6.15
N ALA A 542 15.89 -29.41 5.98
CA ALA A 542 15.37 -29.88 4.71
C ALA A 542 14.01 -29.23 4.44
N ALA A 543 13.86 -28.56 3.29
CA ALA A 543 12.61 -27.95 2.81
C ALA A 543 11.50 -28.99 2.48
N LEU A 544 11.63 -30.23 2.95
CA LEU A 544 10.87 -31.36 2.46
C LEU A 544 9.75 -31.75 3.41
N ASP A 545 8.56 -31.64 2.83
CA ASP A 545 7.33 -32.39 3.01
C ASP A 545 7.56 -33.86 3.43
N THR A 546 8.05 -34.07 4.64
CA THR A 546 8.11 -35.38 5.27
C THR A 546 6.98 -35.45 6.29
N ALA A 547 6.25 -36.56 6.31
CA ALA A 547 5.17 -36.74 7.29
C ALA A 547 5.68 -36.67 8.75
N SER A 548 6.98 -36.90 8.97
CA SER A 548 7.63 -36.88 10.27
C SER A 548 8.15 -35.51 10.73
N PHE A 549 8.19 -34.49 9.86
CA PHE A 549 8.70 -33.16 10.22
C PHE A 549 7.91 -32.59 11.40
N SER A 550 8.63 -32.18 12.45
CA SER A 550 8.04 -31.60 13.65
C SER A 550 9.10 -30.85 14.44
N CYS A 551 8.73 -29.66 14.91
CA CYS A 551 9.56 -28.81 15.75
C CYS A 551 8.81 -28.45 17.03
N THR A 552 9.55 -28.38 18.15
CA THR A 552 9.02 -27.93 19.43
C THR A 552 9.66 -26.59 19.80
N PRO A 553 8.88 -25.57 20.19
CA PRO A 553 9.42 -24.31 20.70
C PRO A 553 10.39 -24.53 21.86
N VAL A 554 11.50 -23.80 21.88
CA VAL A 554 12.51 -23.89 22.95
C VAL A 554 12.34 -22.72 23.92
N MET A 555 11.80 -22.99 25.11
CA MET A 555 11.73 -22.00 26.18
C MET A 555 13.17 -21.64 26.62
N GLY A 556 13.49 -20.35 26.62
CA GLY A 556 14.85 -19.87 26.96
C GLY A 556 15.87 -20.07 25.84
N ALA A 557 15.45 -19.99 24.57
CA ALA A 557 16.35 -19.91 23.43
C ALA A 557 17.39 -18.79 23.64
N ALA A 558 18.58 -18.95 23.04
CA ALA A 558 19.66 -18.00 23.18
C ALA A 558 19.49 -16.88 22.15
N TRP A 559 19.54 -15.62 22.62
CA TRP A 559 19.36 -14.44 21.79
C TRP A 559 20.60 -13.56 21.83
N VAL A 560 20.95 -13.01 20.67
CA VAL A 560 22.08 -12.11 20.50
C VAL A 560 21.58 -10.78 19.97
N ASN A 561 21.80 -9.72 20.76
CA ASN A 561 21.53 -8.36 20.35
C ASN A 561 22.62 -7.90 19.38
N LEU A 562 22.32 -7.87 18.08
CA LEU A 562 23.27 -7.51 17.02
C LEU A 562 23.56 -6.00 17.01
N ALA A 563 22.66 -5.17 17.55
CA ALA A 563 22.86 -3.73 17.63
C ALA A 563 23.68 -3.30 18.87
N LYS A 564 23.93 -4.19 19.83
CA LYS A 564 24.65 -3.84 21.06
C LYS A 564 26.09 -3.44 20.77
N GLY A 565 26.44 -2.19 21.10
CA GLY A 565 27.80 -1.67 20.91
C GLY A 565 28.19 -1.43 19.45
N ASN A 566 27.23 -1.50 18.53
CA ASN A 566 27.47 -1.24 17.12
C ASN A 566 27.64 0.27 16.85
N THR A 567 28.41 0.63 15.82
CA THR A 567 28.62 2.03 15.40
C THR A 567 28.22 2.29 13.94
N VAL A 568 27.61 1.30 13.28
CA VAL A 568 27.31 1.33 11.84
C VAL A 568 25.80 1.44 11.61
N LEU A 569 25.02 0.59 12.27
CA LEU A 569 23.56 0.62 12.21
C LEU A 569 23.03 1.88 12.95
N PRO A 570 22.27 2.75 12.28
CA PRO A 570 21.61 3.88 12.91
C PRO A 570 20.64 3.46 14.01
N ASN A 571 20.52 4.32 15.02
CA ASN A 571 19.51 4.18 16.07
C ASN A 571 18.15 4.73 15.60
N ARG A 572 17.52 4.01 14.66
CA ARG A 572 16.17 4.27 14.12
C ARG A 572 15.40 2.97 14.02
N ALA A 573 14.07 3.04 13.99
CA ALA A 573 13.19 1.87 13.87
C ALA A 573 13.65 0.91 12.76
N ILE A 574 13.75 -0.38 13.09
CA ILE A 574 14.08 -1.44 12.14
C ILE A 574 12.76 -1.99 11.60
N GLN A 575 12.29 -1.40 10.50
CA GLN A 575 10.98 -1.72 9.92
C GLN A 575 10.96 -3.11 9.27
N GLY A 576 12.12 -3.62 8.82
CA GLY A 576 12.21 -4.92 8.19
C GLY A 576 13.52 -5.63 8.49
N VAL A 577 13.44 -6.94 8.72
CA VAL A 577 14.59 -7.84 8.77
C VAL A 577 14.48 -8.90 7.67
N GLY A 578 15.62 -9.39 7.22
CA GLY A 578 15.69 -10.45 6.22
C GLY A 578 16.94 -11.30 6.40
N PHE A 579 17.00 -12.44 5.72
CA PHE A 579 18.14 -13.35 5.76
C PHE A 579 18.75 -13.53 4.38
N ASP A 580 20.04 -13.87 4.34
CA ASP A 580 20.57 -14.59 3.18
C ASP A 580 19.87 -15.95 3.10
N PRO A 581 19.39 -16.36 1.90
CA PRO A 581 18.61 -17.59 1.78
C PRO A 581 19.44 -18.86 2.05
N SER A 582 20.77 -18.76 2.06
CA SER A 582 21.70 -19.89 2.21
C SER A 582 22.46 -19.90 3.54
N ASP A 583 22.43 -18.81 4.31
CA ASP A 583 23.18 -18.69 5.57
C ASP A 583 22.40 -17.86 6.60
N ASP A 584 21.96 -18.51 7.67
CA ASP A 584 21.23 -17.87 8.77
C ASP A 584 22.10 -16.94 9.62
N ARG A 585 23.42 -16.87 9.36
CA ARG A 585 24.36 -15.95 10.01
C ARG A 585 24.58 -14.66 9.21
N VAL A 586 23.74 -14.41 8.20
CA VAL A 586 23.70 -13.16 7.44
C VAL A 586 22.30 -12.58 7.53
N VAL A 587 22.19 -11.43 8.19
CA VAL A 587 20.92 -10.73 8.45
C VAL A 587 20.96 -9.37 7.78
N TYR A 588 19.87 -9.01 7.13
CA TYR A 588 19.64 -7.67 6.58
C TYR A 588 18.70 -6.88 7.50
N ALA A 589 18.91 -5.57 7.59
CA ALA A 589 18.07 -4.65 8.34
C ALA A 589 17.68 -3.45 7.46
N ALA A 590 16.39 -3.30 7.19
CA ALA A 590 15.78 -2.12 6.59
C ALA A 590 15.44 -1.10 7.68
N VAL A 591 15.91 0.13 7.50
CA VAL A 591 15.85 1.18 8.51
C VAL A 591 14.82 2.23 8.10
N GLY A 592 13.90 2.55 9.02
CA GLY A 592 12.90 3.60 8.84
C GLY A 592 13.41 5.01 9.12
N GLY A 593 12.58 6.03 8.86
CA GLY A 593 12.93 7.44 9.06
C GLY A 593 13.96 7.98 8.04
N PHE A 594 14.51 9.16 8.31
CA PHE A 594 15.41 9.89 7.40
C PHE A 594 16.82 10.03 7.96
N ASN A 595 17.82 10.24 7.10
CA ASN A 595 19.21 10.45 7.52
C ASN A 595 19.37 11.64 8.48
N ALA A 596 18.53 12.67 8.36
CA ALA A 596 18.54 13.83 9.25
C ALA A 596 18.33 13.47 10.73
N ASN A 597 17.67 12.34 11.03
CA ASN A 597 17.45 11.87 12.40
C ASN A 597 18.70 11.18 12.99
N THR A 598 19.60 10.67 12.14
CA THR A 598 20.88 10.05 12.56
C THR A 598 22.03 10.53 11.65
N PRO A 599 22.39 11.82 11.67
CA PRO A 599 23.31 12.40 10.69
C PRO A 599 24.72 11.83 10.76
N SER A 600 25.13 11.26 11.91
CA SER A 600 26.43 10.60 12.08
C SER A 600 26.47 9.16 11.54
N THR A 601 25.31 8.55 11.33
CA THR A 601 25.14 7.18 10.81
C THR A 601 23.98 7.18 9.80
N PRO A 602 24.15 7.80 8.62
CA PRO A 602 23.12 7.79 7.59
C PRO A 602 22.98 6.38 6.99
N GLY A 603 21.89 6.14 6.27
CA GLY A 603 21.66 4.91 5.52
C GLY A 603 20.29 4.27 5.79
N HIS A 604 19.86 3.38 4.91
CA HIS A 604 18.54 2.74 4.94
C HIS A 604 18.58 1.22 4.82
N LEU A 605 19.71 0.64 4.41
CA LEU A 605 19.88 -0.82 4.39
C LEU A 605 21.26 -1.21 4.93
N PHE A 606 21.25 -2.16 5.86
CA PHE A 606 22.46 -2.67 6.50
C PHE A 606 22.50 -4.19 6.48
N ARG A 607 23.70 -4.75 6.50
CA ARG A 607 23.95 -6.19 6.57
C ARG A 607 24.81 -6.51 7.79
N ALA A 608 24.31 -7.39 8.66
CA ALA A 608 25.09 -8.02 9.72
C ALA A 608 25.53 -9.40 9.27
N SER A 609 26.78 -9.78 9.56
CA SER A 609 27.29 -11.11 9.26
C SER A 609 28.23 -11.63 10.34
N CYS A 610 28.19 -12.94 10.58
CA CYS A 610 29.08 -13.63 11.52
C CYS A 610 29.78 -14.82 10.85
N SER A 611 31.11 -14.86 10.91
CA SER A 611 31.91 -15.92 10.28
C SER A 611 32.15 -17.14 11.19
N ALA A 612 32.14 -16.96 12.51
CA ALA A 612 32.30 -18.03 13.50
C ALA A 612 31.84 -17.57 14.90
N ASN A 613 31.37 -18.50 15.74
CA ASN A 613 31.03 -18.27 17.15
C ASN A 613 30.08 -17.08 17.38
N CYS A 614 28.92 -17.13 16.74
CA CYS A 614 27.91 -16.05 16.70
C CYS A 614 27.16 -15.82 18.03
N ALA A 615 27.73 -16.25 19.16
CA ALA A 615 27.10 -16.23 20.49
C ALA A 615 27.15 -14.85 21.18
N SER A 616 27.80 -13.85 20.59
CA SER A 616 27.92 -12.50 21.16
C SER A 616 27.84 -11.42 20.08
N ALA A 617 27.39 -10.22 20.44
CA ALA A 617 27.26 -9.08 19.52
C ALA A 617 28.57 -8.75 18.81
N ASN A 618 29.71 -8.84 19.51
CA ASN A 618 31.04 -8.53 18.98
C ASN A 618 31.51 -9.53 17.90
N SER A 619 30.85 -10.68 17.77
CA SER A 619 31.13 -11.66 16.71
C SER A 619 30.48 -11.29 15.37
N TRP A 620 29.65 -10.24 15.34
CA TRP A 620 28.91 -9.80 14.17
C TRP A 620 29.49 -8.50 13.60
N ALA A 621 29.75 -8.51 12.29
CA ALA A 621 30.23 -7.34 11.55
C ALA A 621 29.08 -6.71 10.78
N TRP A 622 28.89 -5.41 10.97
CA TRP A 622 27.94 -4.59 10.23
C TRP A 622 28.58 -3.93 9.01
N ALA A 623 27.85 -3.90 7.90
CA ALA A 623 28.19 -3.14 6.71
C ALA A 623 26.98 -2.32 6.25
N ASP A 624 27.21 -1.05 5.92
CA ASP A 624 26.23 -0.21 5.22
C ASP A 624 26.11 -0.69 3.76
N LYS A 625 24.88 -0.94 3.32
CA LYS A 625 24.51 -1.39 1.98
C LYS A 625 23.58 -0.41 1.27
N THR A 626 23.43 0.80 1.80
CA THR A 626 22.55 1.84 1.28
C THR A 626 22.98 2.34 -0.09
N ALA A 627 24.26 2.71 -0.25
CA ALA A 627 24.83 3.22 -1.50
C ALA A 627 23.95 4.31 -2.18
N ASN A 628 23.38 4.02 -3.35
CA ASN A 628 22.55 4.95 -4.12
C ASN A 628 21.03 4.81 -3.86
N LEU A 629 20.59 4.13 -2.80
CA LEU A 629 19.20 4.20 -2.35
C LEU A 629 18.84 5.66 -1.99
N PRO A 630 17.63 6.12 -2.34
CA PRO A 630 17.16 7.45 -1.94
C PRO A 630 17.04 7.59 -0.42
N ASP A 631 17.12 8.82 0.09
CA ASP A 631 16.91 9.11 1.51
C ASP A 631 15.42 9.10 1.87
N VAL A 632 14.84 7.90 1.96
CA VAL A 632 13.47 7.64 2.40
C VAL A 632 13.45 6.37 3.26
N PRO A 633 12.46 6.24 4.17
CA PRO A 633 12.31 5.04 4.98
C PRO A 633 12.26 3.77 4.10
N ALA A 634 13.02 2.75 4.52
CA ALA A 634 12.90 1.39 4.01
C ALA A 634 12.05 0.57 4.98
N ASP A 635 10.93 0.02 4.50
CA ASP A 635 9.99 -0.76 5.33
C ASP A 635 10.28 -2.26 5.30
N SER A 636 10.86 -2.77 4.21
CA SER A 636 10.98 -4.22 4.02
C SER A 636 12.23 -4.60 3.24
N VAL A 637 12.83 -5.74 3.58
CA VAL A 637 13.95 -6.33 2.85
C VAL A 637 13.76 -7.83 2.71
N ILE A 638 14.03 -8.36 1.52
CA ILE A 638 14.02 -9.81 1.27
C ILE A 638 15.04 -10.16 0.18
N ALA A 639 15.72 -11.29 0.33
CA ALA A 639 16.67 -11.81 -0.66
C ALA A 639 16.00 -12.86 -1.56
N ASN A 640 16.43 -12.95 -2.82
CA ASN A 640 15.92 -13.95 -3.76
C ASN A 640 16.46 -15.35 -3.38
N PRO A 641 15.60 -16.35 -3.08
CA PRO A 641 16.05 -17.72 -2.81
C PRO A 641 16.81 -18.37 -3.97
N ASN A 642 16.52 -17.98 -5.21
CA ASN A 642 17.20 -18.51 -6.40
C ASN A 642 18.54 -17.81 -6.68
N ASN A 643 18.81 -16.69 -6.02
CA ASN A 643 20.05 -15.93 -6.16
C ASN A 643 20.33 -15.13 -4.88
N ARG A 644 21.17 -15.69 -4.00
CA ARG A 644 21.53 -15.04 -2.73
C ARG A 644 22.15 -13.65 -2.87
N LYS A 645 22.68 -13.31 -4.04
CA LYS A 645 23.24 -11.99 -4.33
C LYS A 645 22.17 -10.96 -4.68
N GLN A 646 20.99 -11.39 -5.11
CA GLN A 646 19.91 -10.49 -5.44
C GLN A 646 19.09 -10.17 -4.18
N VAL A 647 19.02 -8.89 -3.85
CA VAL A 647 18.30 -8.38 -2.67
C VAL A 647 17.33 -7.30 -3.10
N PHE A 648 16.17 -7.30 -2.46
CA PHE A 648 15.05 -6.42 -2.72
C PHE A 648 14.73 -5.57 -1.50
N VAL A 649 14.38 -4.30 -1.72
CA VAL A 649 14.01 -3.35 -0.66
C VAL A 649 12.71 -2.64 -1.03
N GLY A 650 11.74 -2.69 -0.11
CA GLY A 650 10.53 -1.90 -0.14
C GLY A 650 10.74 -0.58 0.60
N THR A 651 10.38 0.55 -0.03
CA THR A 651 10.56 1.90 0.52
C THR A 651 9.29 2.71 0.41
N HIS A 652 9.27 3.89 1.04
CA HIS A 652 8.17 4.85 0.91
C HIS A 652 8.06 5.47 -0.50
N PHE A 653 9.03 5.20 -1.37
CA PHE A 653 9.06 5.74 -2.74
C PHE A 653 9.14 4.65 -3.83
N GLY A 654 8.73 3.43 -3.47
CA GLY A 654 8.65 2.28 -4.36
C GLY A 654 9.64 1.17 -4.03
N PHE A 655 9.84 0.31 -5.01
CA PHE A 655 10.59 -0.93 -4.88
C PHE A 655 11.95 -0.83 -5.58
N TYR A 656 13.01 -1.27 -4.90
CA TYR A 656 14.38 -1.28 -5.40
C TYR A 656 14.99 -2.67 -5.31
N TYR A 657 15.92 -2.96 -6.22
CA TYR A 657 16.66 -4.22 -6.22
C TYR A 657 18.13 -3.99 -6.57
N THR A 658 18.98 -4.90 -6.11
CA THR A 658 20.34 -5.11 -6.63
C THR A 658 20.47 -6.57 -7.06
N ASN A 659 21.22 -6.83 -8.12
CA ASN A 659 21.60 -8.20 -8.51
C ASN A 659 22.92 -8.66 -7.85
N ASP A 660 23.64 -7.75 -7.18
CA ASP A 660 24.88 -8.08 -6.45
C ASP A 660 25.00 -7.26 -5.16
N ILE A 661 24.48 -7.81 -4.06
CA ILE A 661 24.58 -7.21 -2.73
C ILE A 661 26.02 -7.23 -2.18
N ASP A 662 26.91 -8.06 -2.74
CA ASP A 662 28.32 -8.12 -2.32
C ASP A 662 29.17 -7.01 -2.94
N ALA A 663 28.66 -6.33 -3.97
CA ALA A 663 29.36 -5.24 -4.65
C ALA A 663 29.69 -4.07 -3.70
N GLN A 664 30.73 -3.33 -4.05
CA GLN A 664 31.23 -2.18 -3.29
C GLN A 664 31.59 -1.04 -4.26
N PRO A 665 30.76 0.02 -4.37
CA PRO A 665 29.43 0.16 -3.74
C PRO A 665 28.40 -0.78 -4.37
N VAL A 666 27.33 -1.08 -3.62
CA VAL A 666 26.13 -1.72 -4.17
C VAL A 666 25.47 -0.77 -5.17
N VAL A 667 24.87 -1.31 -6.23
CA VAL A 667 24.08 -0.53 -7.18
C VAL A 667 22.62 -0.94 -7.09
N TRP A 668 21.79 -0.04 -6.58
CA TRP A 668 20.35 -0.19 -6.50
C TRP A 668 19.67 0.34 -7.74
N GLN A 669 18.75 -0.44 -8.28
CA GLN A 669 17.90 -0.11 -9.40
C GLN A 669 16.46 -0.04 -8.92
N ARG A 670 15.77 1.03 -9.31
CA ARG A 670 14.33 1.15 -9.08
C ARG A 670 13.62 0.22 -10.05
N TYR A 671 12.67 -0.57 -9.58
CA TYR A 671 11.81 -1.36 -10.44
C TYR A 671 10.70 -0.47 -11.02
N GLN A 672 10.64 -0.37 -12.34
CA GLN A 672 9.77 0.59 -13.05
C GLN A 672 8.71 -0.07 -13.95
N ASN A 673 8.44 -1.37 -13.78
CA ASN A 673 7.50 -2.11 -14.62
C ASN A 673 6.03 -1.83 -14.25
N ASN A 674 5.57 -0.60 -14.53
CA ASN A 674 4.24 -0.07 -14.18
C ASN A 674 3.90 -0.02 -12.68
N LEU A 675 4.92 -0.10 -11.82
CA LEU A 675 4.77 0.17 -10.39
C LEU A 675 4.87 1.70 -10.16
N PRO A 676 3.79 2.37 -9.70
CA PRO A 676 3.80 3.80 -9.41
C PRO A 676 4.66 4.10 -8.17
N ASN A 677 4.92 5.38 -7.92
CA ASN A 677 5.46 5.81 -6.63
C ASN A 677 4.42 5.51 -5.55
N THR A 678 4.73 4.53 -4.70
CA THR A 678 3.87 4.10 -3.60
C THR A 678 4.73 3.48 -2.52
N VAL A 679 4.24 3.50 -1.28
CA VAL A 679 4.91 2.83 -0.17
C VAL A 679 4.78 1.33 -0.36
N ILE A 680 5.90 0.62 -0.19
CA ILE A 680 5.97 -0.83 -0.21
C ILE A 680 6.19 -1.30 1.22
N LYS A 681 5.08 -1.57 1.94
CA LYS A 681 5.11 -1.94 3.36
C LYS A 681 5.73 -3.33 3.58
N TYR A 682 5.44 -4.27 2.70
CA TYR A 682 5.84 -5.66 2.92
C TYR A 682 6.17 -6.40 1.63
N LEU A 683 7.31 -7.08 1.64
CA LEU A 683 7.75 -7.98 0.58
C LEU A 683 7.67 -9.42 1.07
N THR A 684 7.13 -10.30 0.23
CA THR A 684 7.08 -11.74 0.50
C THR A 684 7.32 -12.55 -0.77
N ILE A 685 7.90 -13.72 -0.63
CA ILE A 685 8.15 -14.64 -1.73
C ILE A 685 7.33 -15.91 -1.48
N ASP A 686 6.69 -16.42 -2.53
CA ASP A 686 5.93 -17.67 -2.41
C ASP A 686 6.85 -18.86 -2.07
N ARG A 687 6.27 -19.91 -1.48
CA ARG A 687 6.99 -21.14 -1.10
C ARG A 687 7.83 -21.75 -2.24
N GLY A 688 7.40 -21.59 -3.50
CA GLY A 688 8.08 -22.14 -4.67
C GLY A 688 9.26 -21.30 -5.18
N ALA A 689 9.51 -20.13 -4.59
CA ALA A 689 10.46 -19.14 -5.09
C ALA A 689 10.21 -18.76 -6.57
N THR A 690 8.94 -18.68 -6.97
CA THR A 690 8.54 -18.35 -8.35
C THR A 690 8.18 -16.87 -8.51
N THR A 691 7.74 -16.22 -7.43
CA THR A 691 7.09 -14.91 -7.43
C THR A 691 7.40 -14.15 -6.14
N LEU A 692 7.78 -12.90 -6.31
CA LEU A 692 7.83 -11.88 -5.27
C LEU A 692 6.51 -11.10 -5.29
N ALA A 693 5.89 -10.91 -4.13
CA ALA A 693 4.77 -10.00 -3.96
C ALA A 693 5.21 -8.76 -3.17
N ALA A 694 4.84 -7.60 -3.69
CA ALA A 694 4.97 -6.32 -3.02
C ALA A 694 3.59 -5.83 -2.59
N PHE A 695 3.33 -5.89 -1.28
CA PHE A 695 2.14 -5.32 -0.66
C PHE A 695 2.36 -3.82 -0.49
N THR A 696 1.46 -3.05 -1.08
CA THR A 696 1.59 -1.61 -1.16
C THR A 696 0.57 -0.91 -0.27
N TYR A 697 0.93 0.28 0.20
CA TYR A 697 0.01 1.14 0.91
C TYR A 697 -0.69 2.08 -0.08
N GLY A 698 -1.76 1.59 -0.71
CA GLY A 698 -2.65 2.38 -1.56
C GLY A 698 -2.68 1.97 -3.03
N ARG A 699 -1.99 0.90 -3.42
CA ARG A 699 -1.96 0.36 -4.79
C ARG A 699 -2.16 -1.17 -4.85
N SER A 700 -2.79 -1.74 -3.83
CA SER A 700 -3.03 -3.18 -3.70
C SER A 700 -1.71 -3.99 -3.69
N VAL A 701 -1.68 -5.16 -4.32
CA VAL A 701 -0.52 -6.06 -4.36
C VAL A 701 0.02 -6.17 -5.78
N TYR A 702 1.34 -6.00 -5.93
CA TYR A 702 2.05 -6.25 -7.17
C TYR A 702 2.77 -7.59 -7.10
N THR A 703 2.52 -8.47 -8.06
CA THR A 703 3.23 -9.75 -8.19
C THR A 703 4.28 -9.66 -9.30
N ILE A 704 5.48 -10.13 -9.00
CA ILE A 704 6.67 -10.02 -9.84
C ILE A 704 7.26 -11.42 -9.96
N LYS A 705 7.29 -11.99 -11.17
CA LYS A 705 7.98 -13.27 -11.42
C LYS A 705 9.44 -13.11 -10.98
N LEU A 706 9.90 -14.02 -10.11
CA LEU A 706 11.28 -13.99 -9.65
C LEU A 706 12.21 -14.40 -10.80
N PRO A 707 13.31 -13.67 -11.01
CA PRO A 707 14.34 -14.10 -11.95
C PRO A 707 15.19 -15.21 -11.30
N GLY A 708 15.86 -15.99 -12.14
CA GLY A 708 16.84 -16.98 -11.75
C GLY A 708 18.18 -16.36 -11.37
N ALA A 709 19.26 -17.14 -11.49
CA ALA A 709 20.60 -16.79 -10.99
C ALA A 709 21.19 -15.49 -11.58
N GLY A 710 20.73 -15.05 -12.76
CA GLY A 710 21.19 -13.80 -13.40
C GLY A 710 20.58 -12.52 -12.82
N GLY A 711 19.46 -12.61 -12.10
CA GLY A 711 18.71 -11.44 -11.63
C GLY A 711 17.94 -10.70 -12.75
N PHE A 712 17.37 -9.54 -12.43
CA PHE A 712 16.60 -8.76 -13.40
C PHE A 712 17.52 -8.10 -14.44
N GLY A 713 17.06 -8.03 -15.70
CA GLY A 713 17.81 -7.39 -16.79
C GLY A 713 19.05 -8.16 -17.25
N ALA A 714 19.24 -9.41 -16.80
CA ALA A 714 20.27 -10.30 -17.35
C ALA A 714 20.00 -10.59 -18.84
N ALA A 715 21.08 -10.79 -19.61
CA ALA A 715 20.99 -11.17 -21.01
C ALA A 715 20.17 -12.48 -21.15
N LEU A 716 19.25 -12.51 -22.10
CA LEU A 716 18.38 -13.66 -22.37
C LEU A 716 19.25 -14.91 -22.65
N PRO A 717 19.10 -16.00 -21.88
CA PRO A 717 19.70 -17.28 -22.22
C PRO A 717 19.13 -17.83 -23.54
N ALA A 718 19.96 -18.49 -24.34
CA ALA A 718 19.48 -19.15 -25.55
C ALA A 718 18.64 -20.39 -25.20
N PRO A 719 17.53 -20.63 -25.92
CA PRO A 719 16.87 -21.93 -25.90
C PRO A 719 17.86 -23.05 -26.25
N ASN A 720 17.67 -24.23 -25.69
CA ASN A 720 18.49 -25.40 -26.01
C ASN A 720 17.62 -26.65 -26.20
N SER A 721 18.24 -27.77 -26.53
CA SER A 721 17.57 -29.06 -26.77
C SER A 721 16.48 -28.96 -27.85
N LEU A 722 16.72 -28.17 -28.90
CA LEU A 722 15.83 -28.01 -30.03
C LEU A 722 15.73 -29.33 -30.83
N ALA A 723 14.51 -29.82 -31.00
CA ALA A 723 14.18 -30.98 -31.81
C ALA A 723 13.18 -30.59 -32.90
N ALA A 724 13.37 -31.15 -34.10
CA ALA A 724 12.46 -31.02 -35.23
C ALA A 724 11.96 -32.41 -35.66
N GLN A 725 10.65 -32.59 -35.77
CA GLN A 725 10.03 -33.85 -36.15
C GLN A 725 9.05 -33.66 -37.31
N ALA A 726 9.28 -34.36 -38.42
CA ALA A 726 8.31 -34.40 -39.51
C ALA A 726 7.06 -35.18 -39.13
N VAL A 727 5.90 -34.53 -39.18
CA VAL A 727 4.59 -35.11 -38.83
C VAL A 727 3.84 -35.54 -40.09
N SER A 728 4.02 -34.84 -41.21
CA SER A 728 3.38 -35.16 -42.48
C SER A 728 4.24 -34.75 -43.68
N ALA A 729 3.67 -34.87 -44.89
CA ALA A 729 4.28 -34.31 -46.10
C ALA A 729 4.33 -32.78 -46.10
N HIS A 730 3.59 -32.12 -45.21
CA HIS A 730 3.43 -30.66 -45.20
C HIS A 730 3.61 -30.04 -43.80
N GLN A 731 4.12 -30.79 -42.81
CA GLN A 731 4.27 -30.28 -41.45
C GLN A 731 5.48 -30.86 -40.72
N ILE A 732 6.21 -29.98 -40.02
CA ILE A 732 7.26 -30.30 -39.04
C ILE A 732 6.91 -29.62 -37.71
N ASP A 733 6.94 -30.37 -36.62
CA ASP A 733 6.78 -29.84 -35.26
C ASP A 733 8.13 -29.66 -34.58
N LEU A 734 8.25 -28.56 -33.84
CA LEU A 734 9.43 -28.17 -33.08
C LEU A 734 9.14 -28.21 -31.58
N GLN A 735 10.12 -28.64 -30.80
CA GLN A 735 10.15 -28.54 -29.34
C GLN A 735 11.54 -28.13 -28.87
N TRP A 736 11.63 -27.31 -27.83
CA TRP A 736 12.89 -26.93 -27.19
C TRP A 736 12.73 -26.81 -25.68
N SER A 737 13.84 -26.64 -24.98
CA SER A 737 13.86 -26.27 -23.57
C SER A 737 14.03 -24.76 -23.43
N ASP A 738 13.09 -24.15 -22.72
CA ASP A 738 13.19 -22.76 -22.31
C ASP A 738 14.24 -22.60 -21.22
N GLN A 739 15.12 -21.61 -21.40
CA GLN A 739 16.18 -21.24 -20.48
C GLN A 739 16.06 -19.78 -20.04
N SER A 740 15.15 -19.03 -20.64
CA SER A 740 14.85 -17.66 -20.27
C SER A 740 13.70 -17.64 -19.27
N ASP A 741 13.68 -16.64 -18.41
CA ASP A 741 12.59 -16.40 -17.47
C ASP A 741 11.96 -15.00 -17.63
N ASN A 742 12.60 -14.16 -18.43
CA ASN A 742 12.29 -12.76 -18.72
C ASN A 742 12.01 -12.52 -20.21
N GLU A 743 11.81 -13.57 -21.00
CA GLU A 743 11.39 -13.50 -22.38
C GLU A 743 9.89 -13.18 -22.47
N THR A 744 9.52 -12.42 -23.49
CA THR A 744 8.12 -12.20 -23.90
C THR A 744 7.69 -13.18 -24.99
N GLY A 745 8.63 -13.96 -25.53
CA GLY A 745 8.38 -14.97 -26.55
C GLY A 745 9.63 -15.55 -27.19
N PHE A 746 9.43 -16.43 -28.18
CA PHE A 746 10.50 -17.02 -28.97
C PHE A 746 10.34 -16.66 -30.45
N LEU A 747 11.45 -16.45 -31.14
CA LEU A 747 11.50 -16.24 -32.59
C LEU A 747 12.04 -17.51 -33.26
N ILE A 748 11.29 -18.04 -34.21
CA ILE A 748 11.60 -19.28 -34.92
C ILE A 748 12.03 -18.95 -36.33
N GLU A 749 13.23 -19.39 -36.71
CA GLU A 749 13.72 -19.28 -38.08
C GLU A 749 13.91 -20.64 -38.74
N ARG A 750 13.73 -20.65 -40.06
CA ARG A 750 13.82 -21.82 -40.92
C ARG A 750 14.68 -21.51 -42.13
N CYS A 751 15.46 -22.48 -42.59
CA CYS A 751 15.99 -22.52 -43.95
C CYS A 751 15.54 -23.82 -44.65
N ALA A 752 15.51 -23.82 -45.98
CA ALA A 752 15.04 -24.95 -46.79
C ALA A 752 16.14 -25.54 -47.67
N GLY A 753 16.19 -26.86 -47.77
CA GLY A 753 17.21 -27.62 -48.49
C GLY A 753 18.23 -28.27 -47.56
N ALA A 754 18.82 -29.38 -48.01
CA ALA A 754 19.82 -30.09 -47.22
C ALA A 754 21.07 -29.21 -47.04
N GLY A 755 21.44 -28.94 -45.79
CA GLY A 755 22.60 -28.11 -45.45
C GLY A 755 22.44 -26.62 -45.73
N CYS A 756 21.20 -26.12 -45.85
CA CYS A 756 20.90 -24.70 -46.00
C CYS A 756 21.46 -23.85 -44.84
N ASN A 757 21.70 -22.56 -45.12
CA ASN A 757 22.21 -21.59 -44.15
C ASN A 757 21.51 -20.22 -44.23
N ASP A 758 20.53 -20.08 -45.13
CA ASP A 758 19.71 -18.89 -45.36
C ASP A 758 18.44 -18.92 -44.49
N PHE A 759 18.62 -18.66 -43.19
CA PHE A 759 17.51 -18.66 -42.23
C PHE A 759 16.62 -17.42 -42.38
N ALA A 760 15.30 -17.65 -42.43
CA ALA A 760 14.28 -16.63 -42.37
C ALA A 760 13.28 -16.92 -41.25
N GLN A 761 12.78 -15.88 -40.59
CA GLN A 761 11.77 -16.04 -39.53
C GLN A 761 10.45 -16.54 -40.10
N VAL A 762 9.94 -17.62 -39.53
CA VAL A 762 8.69 -18.28 -39.96
C VAL A 762 7.59 -18.22 -38.90
N GLY A 763 7.93 -17.88 -37.67
CA GLY A 763 6.95 -17.76 -36.60
C GLY A 763 7.52 -17.16 -35.32
N ALA A 764 6.62 -16.90 -34.40
CA ALA A 764 6.94 -16.54 -33.04
C ALA A 764 5.93 -17.18 -32.08
N THR A 765 6.37 -17.47 -30.86
CA THR A 765 5.49 -17.95 -29.78
C THR A 765 5.48 -16.95 -28.63
N ALA A 766 4.43 -16.99 -27.80
CA ALA A 766 4.38 -16.21 -26.56
C ALA A 766 5.39 -16.75 -25.52
N ALA A 767 5.62 -15.97 -24.46
CA ALA A 767 6.48 -16.36 -23.34
C ALA A 767 6.16 -17.78 -22.82
N ASN A 768 7.19 -18.53 -22.42
CA ASN A 768 7.11 -19.91 -21.92
C ASN A 768 6.44 -20.94 -22.86
N ILE A 769 6.13 -20.61 -24.12
CA ILE A 769 5.62 -21.56 -25.12
C ILE A 769 6.80 -22.14 -25.91
N ALA A 770 7.25 -23.32 -25.49
CA ALA A 770 8.47 -23.98 -25.98
C ALA A 770 8.24 -24.99 -27.12
N SER A 771 7.20 -24.76 -27.94
CA SER A 771 6.87 -25.60 -29.10
C SER A 771 6.26 -24.79 -30.24
N PHE A 772 6.43 -25.27 -31.47
CA PHE A 772 5.92 -24.60 -32.67
C PHE A 772 5.63 -25.61 -33.80
N SER A 773 4.48 -25.49 -34.46
CA SER A 773 4.13 -26.32 -35.63
C SER A 773 4.30 -25.51 -36.91
N ASP A 774 5.21 -25.95 -37.78
CA ASP A 774 5.46 -25.34 -39.08
C ASP A 774 4.72 -26.13 -40.17
N ALA A 775 3.67 -25.53 -40.73
CA ALA A 775 2.77 -26.14 -41.71
C ALA A 775 3.03 -25.62 -43.14
N ASP A 776 2.23 -26.10 -44.11
CA ASP A 776 2.28 -25.73 -45.54
C ASP A 776 3.66 -25.95 -46.19
N LEU A 777 4.42 -26.92 -45.68
CA LEU A 777 5.76 -27.26 -46.17
C LEU A 777 5.71 -28.02 -47.49
N THR A 778 6.74 -27.90 -48.32
CA THR A 778 6.87 -28.76 -49.51
C THR A 778 7.24 -30.18 -49.10
N ALA A 779 6.59 -31.18 -49.72
CA ALA A 779 6.84 -32.61 -49.47
C ALA A 779 8.25 -33.04 -49.87
N GLY A 780 8.82 -34.03 -49.17
CA GLY A 780 10.17 -34.56 -49.43
C GLY A 780 11.30 -33.55 -49.27
N THR A 781 11.06 -32.42 -48.60
CA THR A 781 12.02 -31.31 -48.50
C THR A 781 12.61 -31.27 -47.09
N SER A 782 13.94 -31.14 -47.00
CA SER A 782 14.64 -30.94 -45.73
C SER A 782 14.53 -29.49 -45.29
N TYR A 783 14.21 -29.26 -44.03
CA TYR A 783 14.19 -27.95 -43.39
C TYR A 783 15.07 -27.97 -42.15
N SER A 784 15.78 -26.88 -41.90
CA SER A 784 16.57 -26.68 -40.69
C SER A 784 16.04 -25.49 -39.92
N TYR A 785 16.02 -25.59 -38.60
CA TYR A 785 15.40 -24.64 -37.69
C TYR A 785 16.36 -24.18 -36.61
N ARG A 786 16.18 -22.94 -36.16
CA ARG A 786 16.84 -22.39 -34.97
C ARG A 786 15.88 -21.47 -34.24
N VAL A 787 15.99 -21.42 -32.91
CA VAL A 787 15.07 -20.66 -32.05
C VAL A 787 15.87 -19.73 -31.14
N ARG A 788 15.37 -18.53 -30.87
CA ARG A 788 15.94 -17.62 -29.86
C ARG A 788 14.84 -17.01 -29.00
N ALA A 789 15.17 -16.67 -27.77
CA ALA A 789 14.29 -15.95 -26.86
C ALA A 789 14.34 -14.44 -27.17
N THR A 790 13.24 -13.72 -26.91
CA THR A 790 13.14 -12.27 -27.07
C THR A 790 12.29 -11.65 -25.97
N ASN A 791 12.63 -10.44 -25.53
CA ASN A 791 11.82 -9.63 -24.62
C ASN A 791 11.27 -8.34 -25.27
N GLY A 792 11.22 -8.31 -26.61
CA GLY A 792 10.78 -7.17 -27.40
C GLY A 792 11.83 -6.07 -27.59
N SER A 793 12.80 -5.94 -26.68
CA SER A 793 13.89 -4.95 -26.77
C SER A 793 15.26 -5.58 -27.08
N SER A 794 15.44 -6.86 -26.75
CA SER A 794 16.65 -7.64 -26.97
C SER A 794 16.29 -9.10 -27.29
N ALA A 795 17.24 -9.84 -27.86
CA ALA A 795 17.09 -11.27 -28.15
C ALA A 795 18.35 -12.03 -27.75
N SER A 796 18.19 -13.31 -27.38
CA SER A 796 19.32 -14.19 -27.11
C SER A 796 20.05 -14.60 -28.39
N VAL A 797 21.20 -15.25 -28.23
CA VAL A 797 21.77 -16.04 -29.33
C VAL A 797 20.82 -17.19 -29.68
N TYR A 798 20.91 -17.69 -30.91
CA TYR A 798 20.09 -18.84 -31.33
C TYR A 798 20.53 -20.12 -30.62
N SER A 799 19.58 -21.04 -30.46
CA SER A 799 19.80 -22.44 -30.14
C SER A 799 20.73 -23.12 -31.16
N GLU A 800 21.12 -24.36 -30.86
CA GLU A 800 21.59 -25.28 -31.89
C GLU A 800 20.54 -25.46 -33.01
N VAL A 801 21.01 -25.85 -34.19
CA VAL A 801 20.16 -26.07 -35.36
C VAL A 801 19.61 -27.50 -35.32
N ALA A 802 18.31 -27.65 -35.55
CA ALA A 802 17.65 -28.94 -35.70
C ALA A 802 17.04 -29.08 -37.10
N SER A 803 17.15 -30.24 -37.73
CA SER A 803 16.64 -30.46 -39.09
C SER A 803 15.73 -31.67 -39.19
N ALA A 804 14.70 -31.58 -40.03
CA ALA A 804 13.82 -32.71 -40.38
C ALA A 804 13.45 -32.64 -41.88
N THR A 805 13.07 -33.78 -42.46
CA THR A 805 12.62 -33.86 -43.86
C THR A 805 11.16 -34.28 -43.88
N THR A 806 10.31 -33.49 -44.56
CA THR A 806 8.89 -33.82 -44.71
C THR A 806 8.71 -35.14 -45.46
N SER A 807 7.66 -35.89 -45.12
CA SER A 807 7.37 -37.16 -45.78
C SER A 807 7.04 -36.96 -47.27
N ILE A 808 7.27 -37.97 -48.09
CA ILE A 808 6.79 -38.01 -49.48
C ILE A 808 5.48 -38.80 -49.55
N PHE A 809 4.50 -38.28 -50.30
CA PHE A 809 3.27 -39.02 -50.58
C PHE A 809 3.53 -39.99 -51.74
N ILE A 810 3.50 -41.30 -51.49
CA ILE A 810 3.48 -42.31 -52.56
C ILE A 810 2.01 -42.70 -52.78
N ALA A 811 1.38 -42.16 -53.82
CA ALA A 811 0.06 -42.60 -54.24
C ALA A 811 0.19 -43.96 -54.95
N TYR A 812 -0.29 -45.02 -54.33
CA TYR A 812 -0.44 -46.32 -55.00
C TYR A 812 -1.71 -46.25 -55.87
N ILE A 813 -1.55 -46.05 -57.18
CA ILE A 813 -2.66 -46.13 -58.14
C ILE A 813 -2.73 -47.59 -58.64
N PRO A 814 -3.74 -48.39 -58.25
CA PRO A 814 -3.95 -49.68 -58.90
C PRO A 814 -4.39 -49.44 -60.35
N LEU A 815 -3.66 -50.02 -61.31
CA LEU A 815 -4.03 -49.93 -62.73
C LEU A 815 -5.42 -50.54 -62.95
N ALA A 816 -6.32 -49.75 -63.51
CA ALA A 816 -7.59 -50.23 -64.04
C ALA A 816 -7.31 -51.12 -65.26
N THR A 817 -7.72 -52.39 -65.19
CA THR A 817 -7.79 -53.28 -66.35
C THR A 817 -9.18 -53.19 -66.96
N THR A 818 -9.29 -52.75 -68.21
CA THR A 818 -10.40 -53.10 -69.12
C THR A 818 -9.94 -52.93 -70.58
N PRO A 819 -10.59 -53.60 -71.55
CA PRO A 819 -11.85 -54.36 -71.46
C PRO A 819 -11.70 -55.88 -71.35
#